data_AF-A0A451A7S8-F1
#
_entry.id   AF-A0A451A7S8-F1
#
_cell.length_a   1.000
_cell.length_b   1.000
_cell.length_c   1.000
_cell.angle_alpha   90.00
_cell.angle_beta   90.00
_cell.angle_gamma   90.00
#
_symmetry.space_group_name_H-M   'P 1'
#
loop_
_entity.id
_entity.type
_entity.pdbx_description
1 polymer ?
#
loop_
_entity_poly.entity_id
_entity_poly.type
_entity_poly.pdbx_seq_one_letter_code
_entity_poly.pdbx_strand_id
1 'polypeptide(L)'
;MEEAALVDAGYIQNDGKINNNYKDYQWTGVDGINSYTDFLKSAQAQTNAVSSYHKRVLGYLKNNGATNFIGQTIDGIVISEAGLLAAAHLVGAKAVKDWLDNSTGTTPEDAFGTKPTEYMRLLGDNELGNLNPNDMTVLPTDTAGAPGGNPGNLANSGSGNSDRSIPRDPLVLDLDGDGVELTVLEGSNAYFDLNGDGFATRTAWLSGDDGFLALDRNKDGAINDISELFGSQERTGYEELGDLDSNADGVIDANDQRFADLKVWQDKNGDGVSQSHELRSLTEAGIASISLGHDTVETQEGSDAQIARRGTFTWANGRQGVATETSGTAADVLFGSNSTFTRYVGGVTMDSDVSAVANIKGYGKMPDLHQAMSLDSDLKNYVLNLFRAPTAESLLSNFEELLVQWAGVDGITIEAIDPNHRLDVDTETGLVNFRLAGESFTLEQLGVIKQYAGMDVLRLGDGQWREDGEIVTTGGYYRQAYDELSRNLLVKFAVANGVLSDVMPELSYNATTDLLTTRTTIDTPVFDKALGNIARSLDNSEALTAQWLALTALVEIDPSSRAILANSIGNLVSSYTGADLDALLSAFGNPAFEFLNIDTKFGASGADTIDGGKIEDVIVGFGGNDRLRGADGDDTLSGGKGNDALYGDADSDTLSGGIGNDTLYGGAGDGVSRRHRWLSPKRCGQTETGVAVWLNPTCAGPYLYRTTCSNSPEGGVC
;
A
#
# COMPACT_ATOMS: atom_id res chain seq x y z
N MET A 1 -5.81 21.22 -16.50
CA MET A 1 -4.95 21.68 -15.38
C MET A 1 -4.47 23.09 -15.72
N GLU A 2 -4.61 24.05 -14.80
CA GLU A 2 -4.30 25.46 -15.05
C GLU A 2 -2.81 25.77 -14.85
N GLU A 3 -2.28 26.73 -15.61
CA GLU A 3 -0.88 27.21 -15.64
C GLU A 3 -0.33 27.60 -14.26
N ALA A 4 -1.22 27.99 -13.34
CA ALA A 4 -0.90 28.33 -11.96
C ALA A 4 -0.34 27.13 -11.16
N ALA A 5 -0.87 25.91 -11.38
CA ALA A 5 -0.45 24.73 -10.62
C ALA A 5 0.99 24.29 -10.94
N LEU A 6 1.52 24.68 -12.10
CA LEU A 6 2.87 24.30 -12.55
C LEU A 6 3.92 25.37 -12.23
N VAL A 7 3.47 26.62 -12.07
CA VAL A 7 4.26 27.69 -11.46
C VAL A 7 4.41 27.42 -9.97
N ASP A 8 3.33 27.01 -9.29
CA ASP A 8 3.35 26.59 -7.88
C ASP A 8 4.23 25.33 -7.67
N ALA A 9 4.23 24.40 -8.62
CA ALA A 9 5.08 23.21 -8.56
C ALA A 9 6.53 23.43 -9.06
N GLY A 10 6.97 24.66 -9.34
CA GLY A 10 8.38 25.01 -9.59
C GLY A 10 8.96 24.63 -10.95
N TYR A 11 8.17 24.02 -11.85
CA TYR A 11 8.58 23.59 -13.18
C TYR A 11 8.75 24.77 -14.16
N ILE A 12 8.04 25.87 -13.92
CA ILE A 12 8.04 27.07 -14.76
C ILE A 12 8.21 28.31 -13.88
N GLN A 13 9.04 29.25 -14.31
CA GLN A 13 9.21 30.54 -13.63
C GLN A 13 7.99 31.43 -13.87
N ASN A 14 7.78 32.40 -12.98
CA ASN A 14 6.69 33.39 -13.05
C ASN A 14 6.62 34.20 -14.36
N ASP A 15 7.66 34.18 -15.20
CA ASP A 15 7.66 34.79 -16.53
C ASP A 15 7.29 33.81 -17.67
N GLY A 16 6.83 32.61 -17.33
CA GLY A 16 6.40 31.55 -18.25
C GLY A 16 7.55 30.75 -18.87
N LYS A 17 8.80 30.93 -18.43
CA LYS A 17 9.96 30.17 -18.92
C LYS A 17 10.28 28.99 -18.03
N ILE A 18 10.63 27.86 -18.64
CA ILE A 18 11.01 26.63 -17.95
C ILE A 18 12.25 26.90 -17.08
N ASN A 19 12.19 26.43 -15.83
CA ASN A 19 13.28 26.53 -14.88
C ASN A 19 14.51 25.76 -15.42
N ASN A 20 15.70 26.38 -15.38
CA ASN A 20 16.90 25.87 -16.07
C ASN A 20 17.35 24.47 -15.61
N ASN A 21 16.86 23.99 -14.45
CA ASN A 21 17.13 22.64 -13.94
C ASN A 21 16.41 21.52 -14.71
N TYR A 22 15.44 21.84 -15.57
CA TYR A 22 14.64 20.86 -16.33
C TYR A 22 14.90 20.89 -17.84
N LYS A 23 15.97 21.57 -18.28
CA LYS A 23 16.34 21.67 -19.70
C LYS A 23 16.84 20.36 -20.32
N ASP A 24 17.13 19.36 -19.51
CA ASP A 24 17.73 18.10 -19.98
C ASP A 24 16.72 16.98 -20.27
N TYR A 25 15.42 17.19 -20.01
CA TYR A 25 14.39 16.27 -20.49
C TYR A 25 14.18 16.47 -22.00
N GLN A 26 14.81 15.61 -22.81
CA GLN A 26 14.58 15.56 -24.25
C GLN A 26 13.23 14.90 -24.55
N TRP A 27 12.24 15.72 -24.91
CA TRP A 27 10.91 15.29 -25.36
C TRP A 27 10.91 14.83 -26.83
N THR A 28 11.78 13.89 -27.20
CA THR A 28 11.85 13.40 -28.58
C THR A 28 11.03 12.12 -28.74
N GLY A 29 9.90 12.20 -29.48
CA GLY A 29 9.13 11.03 -29.88
C GLY A 29 7.75 11.26 -30.50
N VAL A 30 7.16 12.46 -30.41
CA VAL A 30 5.80 12.73 -30.93
C VAL A 30 5.81 13.80 -32.02
N ASP A 31 5.51 13.40 -33.26
CA ASP A 31 5.45 14.31 -34.42
C ASP A 31 4.43 15.44 -34.21
N GLY A 32 4.89 16.69 -34.33
CA GLY A 32 4.05 17.90 -34.26
C GLY A 32 3.88 18.53 -32.87
N ILE A 33 4.43 17.90 -31.81
CA ILE A 33 4.51 18.50 -30.48
C ILE A 33 5.94 18.98 -30.26
N ASN A 34 6.19 20.25 -30.59
CA ASN A 34 7.54 20.85 -30.51
C ASN A 34 7.70 21.78 -29.30
N SER A 35 6.67 21.89 -28.46
CA SER A 35 6.68 22.71 -27.25
C SER A 35 5.69 22.22 -26.20
N TYR A 36 5.94 22.52 -24.93
CA TYR A 36 5.03 22.24 -23.81
C TYR A 36 3.63 22.87 -24.00
N THR A 37 3.57 24.03 -24.64
CA THR A 37 2.31 24.68 -25.00
C THR A 37 1.49 23.85 -26.00
N ASP A 38 2.15 23.13 -26.91
CA ASP A 38 1.49 22.22 -27.86
C ASP A 38 0.99 20.95 -27.15
N PHE A 39 1.74 20.46 -26.16
CA PHE A 39 1.33 19.33 -25.31
C PHE A 39 0.11 19.65 -24.44
N LEU A 40 0.12 20.76 -23.69
CA LEU A 40 -1.03 21.17 -22.87
C LEU A 40 -2.27 21.49 -23.72
N LYS A 41 -2.09 22.10 -24.90
CA LYS A 41 -3.20 22.31 -25.86
C LYS A 41 -3.76 20.98 -26.36
N SER A 42 -2.91 19.99 -26.61
CA SER A 42 -3.34 18.64 -27.02
C SER A 42 -4.10 17.92 -25.91
N ALA A 43 -3.56 17.87 -24.69
CA ALA A 43 -4.17 17.21 -23.54
C ALA A 43 -5.51 17.87 -23.14
N GLN A 44 -5.55 19.19 -23.06
CA GLN A 44 -6.78 19.92 -22.75
C GLN A 44 -7.82 19.80 -23.89
N ALA A 45 -7.37 19.75 -25.16
CA ALA A 45 -8.26 19.48 -26.28
C ALA A 45 -8.82 18.05 -26.24
N GLN A 46 -8.04 17.05 -25.82
CA GLN A 46 -8.49 15.66 -25.65
C GLN A 46 -9.50 15.51 -24.50
N THR A 47 -9.23 16.06 -23.31
CA THR A 47 -10.17 16.01 -22.18
C THR A 47 -11.48 16.73 -22.50
N ASN A 48 -11.41 17.91 -23.14
CA ASN A 48 -12.59 18.65 -23.58
C ASN A 48 -13.33 17.91 -24.71
N ALA A 49 -12.62 17.22 -25.61
CA ALA A 49 -13.22 16.40 -26.65
C ALA A 49 -13.96 15.19 -26.07
N VAL A 50 -13.39 14.49 -25.08
CA VAL A 50 -14.01 13.33 -24.41
C VAL A 50 -15.27 13.73 -23.64
N SER A 51 -15.22 14.82 -22.87
CA SER A 51 -16.39 15.34 -22.14
C SER A 51 -17.49 15.84 -23.09
N SER A 52 -17.10 16.51 -24.18
CA SER A 52 -18.02 16.95 -25.23
C SER A 52 -18.60 15.78 -26.04
N TYR A 53 -17.86 14.69 -26.18
CA TYR A 53 -18.29 13.45 -26.84
C TYR A 53 -19.31 12.70 -25.98
N HIS A 54 -19.05 12.50 -24.68
CA HIS A 54 -19.98 11.89 -23.72
C HIS A 54 -21.34 12.60 -23.71
N LYS A 55 -21.33 13.94 -23.63
CA LYS A 55 -22.58 14.75 -23.67
C LYS A 55 -23.32 14.61 -24.99
N ARG A 56 -22.61 14.47 -26.11
CA ARG A 56 -23.21 14.24 -27.44
C ARG A 56 -23.81 12.84 -27.57
N VAL A 57 -23.14 11.81 -27.04
CA VAL A 57 -23.62 10.41 -27.04
C VAL A 57 -24.86 10.27 -26.17
N LEU A 58 -24.84 10.78 -24.92
CA LEU A 58 -26.02 10.82 -24.05
C LEU A 58 -27.17 11.60 -24.68
N GLY A 59 -26.88 12.76 -25.28
CA GLY A 59 -27.86 13.56 -26.00
C GLY A 59 -28.49 12.78 -27.16
N TYR A 60 -27.69 12.03 -27.92
CA TYR A 60 -28.17 11.18 -29.01
C TYR A 60 -29.05 10.02 -28.49
N LEU A 61 -28.63 9.32 -27.44
CA LEU A 61 -29.38 8.23 -26.82
C LEU A 61 -30.74 8.70 -26.28
N LYS A 62 -30.74 9.86 -25.60
CA LYS A 62 -31.94 10.50 -25.06
C LYS A 62 -32.92 10.92 -26.16
N ASN A 63 -32.42 11.56 -27.22
CA ASN A 63 -33.26 12.01 -28.34
C ASN A 63 -33.84 10.86 -29.15
N ASN A 64 -33.20 9.69 -29.14
CA ASN A 64 -33.72 8.50 -29.81
C ASN A 64 -34.57 7.62 -28.86
N GLY A 65 -34.75 7.99 -27.59
CA GLY A 65 -35.62 7.26 -26.66
C GLY A 65 -34.98 6.02 -26.02
N ALA A 66 -33.67 5.82 -26.18
CA ALA A 66 -32.93 4.72 -25.55
C ALA A 66 -32.95 4.83 -24.01
N THR A 67 -32.94 6.06 -23.49
CA THR A 67 -33.02 6.34 -22.05
C THR A 67 -34.38 5.97 -21.43
N ASN A 68 -35.42 5.70 -22.23
CA ASN A 68 -36.73 5.28 -21.73
C ASN A 68 -36.74 3.82 -21.23
N PHE A 69 -35.72 3.06 -21.62
CA PHE A 69 -35.52 1.69 -21.15
C PHE A 69 -34.79 1.64 -19.81
N ILE A 70 -34.26 2.76 -19.31
CA ILE A 70 -33.61 2.83 -18.00
C ILE A 70 -34.61 2.36 -16.92
N GLY A 71 -34.19 1.36 -16.14
CA GLY A 71 -34.99 0.70 -15.11
C GLY A 71 -35.85 -0.46 -15.61
N GLN A 72 -35.89 -0.74 -16.91
CA GLN A 72 -36.54 -1.95 -17.44
C GLN A 72 -35.57 -3.13 -17.43
N THR A 73 -36.11 -4.35 -17.35
CA THR A 73 -35.34 -5.59 -17.44
C THR A 73 -35.54 -6.22 -18.82
N ILE A 74 -34.46 -6.42 -19.58
CA ILE A 74 -34.47 -7.04 -20.91
C ILE A 74 -33.42 -8.16 -20.91
N ASP A 75 -33.80 -9.37 -21.34
CA ASP A 75 -32.95 -10.58 -21.29
C ASP A 75 -32.31 -10.83 -19.92
N GLY A 76 -33.03 -10.52 -18.84
CA GLY A 76 -32.56 -10.69 -17.45
C GLY A 76 -31.76 -9.51 -16.90
N ILE A 77 -31.40 -8.51 -17.71
CA ILE A 77 -30.51 -7.40 -17.34
C ILE A 77 -31.31 -6.12 -17.10
N VAL A 78 -31.09 -5.43 -15.98
CA VAL A 78 -31.69 -4.11 -15.69
C VAL A 78 -30.88 -3.01 -16.37
N ILE A 79 -31.53 -2.21 -17.20
CA ILE A 79 -30.86 -1.17 -17.98
C ILE A 79 -30.59 0.08 -17.11
N SER A 80 -29.33 0.51 -16.99
CA SER A 80 -28.93 1.74 -16.26
C SER A 80 -28.39 2.81 -17.21
N GLU A 81 -28.37 4.09 -16.79
CA GLU A 81 -27.83 5.18 -17.61
C GLU A 81 -26.33 5.00 -17.89
N ALA A 82 -25.56 4.59 -16.87
CA ALA A 82 -24.15 4.28 -16.99
C ALA A 82 -23.90 3.08 -17.92
N GLY A 83 -24.71 2.03 -17.82
CA GLY A 83 -24.65 0.87 -18.70
C GLY A 83 -24.97 1.21 -20.16
N LEU A 84 -25.97 2.09 -20.39
CA LEU A 84 -26.31 2.58 -21.73
C LEU A 84 -25.14 3.34 -22.36
N LEU A 85 -24.47 4.18 -21.58
CA LEU A 85 -23.39 5.04 -22.03
C LEU A 85 -22.12 4.23 -22.32
N ALA A 86 -21.77 3.30 -21.44
CA ALA A 86 -20.65 2.37 -21.63
C ALA A 86 -20.84 1.53 -22.89
N ALA A 87 -22.01 0.90 -23.04
CA ALA A 87 -22.33 0.12 -24.24
C ALA A 87 -22.29 0.98 -25.51
N ALA A 88 -22.78 2.22 -25.46
CA ALA A 88 -22.78 3.12 -26.62
C ALA A 88 -21.38 3.58 -27.05
N HIS A 89 -20.41 3.63 -26.13
CA HIS A 89 -19.02 3.91 -26.46
C HIS A 89 -18.31 2.73 -27.11
N LEU A 90 -18.66 1.52 -26.69
CA LEU A 90 -18.01 0.29 -27.15
C LEU A 90 -18.56 -0.17 -28.51
N VAL A 91 -19.89 -0.26 -28.65
CA VAL A 91 -20.53 -0.83 -29.85
C VAL A 91 -21.26 0.22 -30.71
N GLY A 92 -21.33 1.46 -30.24
CA GLY A 92 -22.00 2.56 -30.91
C GLY A 92 -23.47 2.73 -30.48
N ALA A 93 -23.89 3.99 -30.25
CA ALA A 93 -25.22 4.34 -29.76
C ALA A 93 -26.40 3.83 -30.64
N LYS A 94 -26.18 3.66 -31.95
CA LYS A 94 -27.19 3.10 -32.86
C LYS A 94 -27.38 1.60 -32.62
N ALA A 95 -26.32 0.83 -32.42
CA ALA A 95 -26.40 -0.61 -32.16
C ALA A 95 -27.09 -0.90 -30.83
N VAL A 96 -26.79 -0.11 -29.80
CA VAL A 96 -27.48 -0.16 -28.49
C VAL A 96 -28.98 0.09 -28.65
N LYS A 97 -29.37 1.07 -29.46
CA LYS A 97 -30.78 1.37 -29.71
C LYS A 97 -31.48 0.27 -30.50
N ASP A 98 -30.85 -0.23 -31.56
CA ASP A 98 -31.39 -1.30 -32.40
C ASP A 98 -31.60 -2.59 -31.57
N TRP A 99 -30.75 -2.86 -30.57
CA TRP A 99 -30.94 -3.94 -29.59
C TRP A 99 -32.14 -3.71 -28.68
N LEU A 100 -32.23 -2.55 -28.02
CA LEU A 100 -33.33 -2.20 -27.11
C LEU A 100 -34.70 -2.29 -27.79
N ASP A 101 -34.76 -1.96 -29.09
CA ASP A 101 -36.00 -2.02 -29.86
C ASP A 101 -36.38 -3.43 -30.33
N ASN A 102 -35.45 -4.40 -30.31
CA ASN A 102 -35.61 -5.66 -31.05
C ASN A 102 -35.10 -6.89 -30.27
N SER A 103 -35.54 -7.04 -29.02
CA SER A 103 -35.14 -8.08 -28.04
C SER A 103 -35.48 -9.54 -28.40
N THR A 104 -35.40 -9.93 -29.68
CA THR A 104 -35.64 -11.32 -30.15
C THR A 104 -34.62 -11.84 -31.17
N GLY A 105 -33.41 -11.26 -31.22
CA GLY A 105 -32.21 -11.99 -31.63
C GLY A 105 -31.72 -11.79 -33.08
N THR A 106 -30.94 -10.72 -33.29
CA THR A 106 -29.74 -10.66 -34.15
C THR A 106 -29.03 -9.34 -33.86
N THR A 107 -28.24 -9.29 -32.80
CA THR A 107 -27.46 -8.09 -32.44
C THR A 107 -26.15 -8.04 -33.21
N PRO A 108 -25.69 -6.85 -33.67
CA PRO A 108 -24.32 -6.67 -34.13
C PRO A 108 -23.33 -6.91 -32.99
N GLU A 109 -22.27 -7.66 -33.27
CA GLU A 109 -21.11 -7.87 -32.39
C GLU A 109 -20.07 -6.78 -32.64
N ASP A 110 -19.21 -6.50 -31.65
CA ASP A 110 -18.03 -5.64 -31.85
C ASP A 110 -16.94 -6.35 -32.69
N ALA A 111 -15.82 -5.66 -32.91
CA ALA A 111 -14.69 -6.21 -33.66
C ALA A 111 -14.04 -7.45 -33.00
N PHE A 112 -14.39 -7.76 -31.75
CA PHE A 112 -13.91 -8.88 -30.95
C PHE A 112 -15.00 -9.97 -30.74
N GLY A 113 -16.17 -9.83 -31.38
CA GLY A 113 -17.25 -10.83 -31.34
C GLY A 113 -18.17 -10.73 -30.11
N THR A 114 -18.05 -9.69 -29.29
CA THR A 114 -18.77 -9.58 -28.02
C THR A 114 -20.13 -8.88 -28.18
N LYS A 115 -21.15 -9.37 -27.48
CA LYS A 115 -22.51 -8.83 -27.57
C LYS A 115 -22.75 -7.69 -26.56
N PRO A 116 -23.56 -6.68 -26.90
CA PRO A 116 -23.89 -5.58 -25.97
C PRO A 116 -24.47 -6.04 -24.63
N THR A 117 -25.14 -7.19 -24.62
CA THR A 117 -25.70 -7.84 -23.42
C THR A 117 -24.65 -8.30 -22.43
N GLU A 118 -23.48 -8.76 -22.86
CA GLU A 118 -22.39 -9.19 -21.96
C GLU A 118 -21.80 -8.02 -21.18
N TYR A 119 -21.67 -6.87 -21.84
CA TYR A 119 -21.19 -5.64 -21.20
C TYR A 119 -22.23 -5.00 -20.28
N MET A 120 -23.51 -5.06 -20.65
CA MET A 120 -24.56 -4.64 -19.72
C MET A 120 -24.74 -5.62 -18.56
N ARG A 121 -24.36 -6.89 -18.70
CA ARG A 121 -24.37 -7.89 -17.63
C ARG A 121 -23.31 -7.60 -16.56
N LEU A 122 -22.10 -7.21 -16.98
CA LEU A 122 -21.06 -6.69 -16.07
C LEU A 122 -21.53 -5.50 -15.20
N LEU A 123 -22.58 -4.79 -15.64
CA LEU A 123 -23.08 -3.57 -14.99
C LEU A 123 -24.58 -3.64 -14.60
N GLY A 124 -25.22 -4.81 -14.78
CA GLY A 124 -26.68 -4.95 -14.75
C GLY A 124 -27.18 -6.25 -14.12
N ASP A 125 -26.31 -7.24 -13.87
CA ASP A 125 -26.55 -8.24 -12.84
C ASP A 125 -26.14 -7.62 -11.49
N ASN A 126 -27.14 -7.26 -10.68
CA ASN A 126 -26.99 -7.02 -9.24
C ASN A 126 -26.64 -8.33 -8.48
N GLU A 127 -25.82 -9.20 -9.05
CA GLU A 127 -24.88 -10.05 -8.30
C GLU A 127 -23.56 -9.29 -8.16
N LEU A 128 -23.69 -8.14 -7.50
CA LEU A 128 -22.63 -7.39 -6.86
C LEU A 128 -22.20 -8.12 -5.58
N GLY A 129 -21.81 -9.39 -5.76
CA GLY A 129 -21.26 -10.26 -4.74
C GLY A 129 -19.79 -9.98 -4.43
N ASN A 130 -19.16 -8.95 -5.04
CA ASN A 130 -17.88 -8.49 -4.53
C ASN A 130 -17.53 -7.00 -4.70
N LEU A 131 -18.49 -6.12 -5.03
CA LEU A 131 -18.35 -4.66 -4.82
C LEU A 131 -19.74 -4.06 -4.56
N ASN A 132 -19.98 -3.44 -3.40
CA ASN A 132 -21.26 -2.81 -3.07
C ASN A 132 -21.34 -1.36 -3.62
N PRO A 133 -22.37 -0.98 -4.42
CA PRO A 133 -22.63 0.37 -4.92
C PRO A 133 -23.23 1.38 -3.94
N ASN A 134 -23.11 1.18 -2.62
CA ASN A 134 -23.35 2.27 -1.67
C ASN A 134 -22.27 3.38 -1.76
N ASP A 135 -21.23 3.19 -2.57
CA ASP A 135 -20.10 4.09 -2.71
C ASP A 135 -20.20 5.09 -3.90
N MET A 136 -21.41 5.33 -4.42
CA MET A 136 -21.61 6.39 -5.44
C MET A 136 -22.65 7.45 -5.10
N THR A 137 -23.05 7.56 -3.84
CA THR A 137 -23.57 8.82 -3.30
C THR A 137 -23.12 9.06 -1.86
N VAL A 138 -21.84 9.33 -1.66
CA VAL A 138 -21.35 10.06 -0.47
C VAL A 138 -20.20 11.00 -0.89
N LEU A 139 -20.54 12.22 -1.33
CA LEU A 139 -19.76 13.36 -0.85
C LEU A 139 -20.47 13.73 0.47
N PRO A 140 -19.99 13.24 1.62
CA PRO A 140 -18.68 13.59 2.17
C PRO A 140 -17.81 12.43 2.73
N THR A 141 -16.50 12.47 2.45
CA THR A 141 -15.39 11.95 3.29
C THR A 141 -15.54 10.52 3.88
N ASP A 142 -15.64 9.48 3.06
CA ASP A 142 -15.17 8.16 3.49
C ASP A 142 -13.68 8.07 3.11
N THR A 143 -12.81 8.18 4.11
CA THR A 143 -11.36 7.95 3.98
C THR A 143 -11.14 6.51 3.56
N ALA A 144 -10.55 6.30 2.38
CA ALA A 144 -10.16 4.98 1.90
C ALA A 144 -9.35 4.27 2.99
N GLY A 145 -9.87 3.17 3.53
CA GLY A 145 -9.18 2.42 4.59
C GLY A 145 -7.80 1.96 4.16
N ALA A 146 -6.84 1.96 5.08
CA ALA A 146 -5.49 1.49 4.79
C ALA A 146 -5.43 -0.05 4.70
N PRO A 147 -4.89 -0.63 3.61
CA PRO A 147 -4.62 -2.06 3.53
C PRO A 147 -3.45 -2.41 4.46
N GLY A 148 -3.54 -3.52 5.20
CA GLY A 148 -2.58 -3.86 6.24
C GLY A 148 -1.26 -4.45 5.79
N GLY A 149 -1.16 -4.99 4.57
CA GLY A 149 0.02 -5.74 4.11
C GLY A 149 1.22 -4.89 3.68
N ASN A 150 1.09 -3.57 3.61
CA ASN A 150 2.17 -2.70 3.16
C ASN A 150 3.44 -2.67 4.03
N PRO A 151 3.39 -2.82 5.37
CA PRO A 151 4.57 -2.73 6.23
C PRO A 151 5.68 -3.75 5.91
N GLY A 152 5.35 -4.93 5.37
CA GLY A 152 6.37 -5.92 4.98
C GLY A 152 7.22 -5.50 3.78
N ASN A 153 6.75 -4.56 2.94
CA ASN A 153 7.53 -4.04 1.82
C ASN A 153 8.78 -3.26 2.28
N LEU A 154 8.70 -2.57 3.44
CA LEU A 154 9.83 -1.85 4.02
C LEU A 154 10.92 -2.82 4.50
N ALA A 155 10.51 -3.94 5.13
CA ALA A 155 11.45 -4.99 5.53
C ALA A 155 12.14 -5.63 4.31
N ASN A 156 11.37 -5.90 3.25
CA ASN A 156 11.92 -6.36 1.96
C ASN A 156 12.95 -5.37 1.38
N SER A 157 12.64 -4.07 1.40
CA SER A 157 13.53 -2.99 0.93
C SER A 157 14.80 -2.90 1.77
N GLY A 158 14.67 -2.97 3.10
CA GLY A 158 15.79 -3.03 4.05
C GLY A 158 16.72 -4.23 3.82
N SER A 159 16.14 -5.35 3.38
CA SER A 159 16.85 -6.57 2.98
C SER A 159 17.38 -6.52 1.54
N GLY A 160 17.21 -5.42 0.81
CA GLY A 160 17.60 -5.27 -0.59
C GLY A 160 16.88 -6.24 -1.52
N ASN A 161 15.59 -6.49 -1.25
CA ASN A 161 14.72 -7.41 -1.99
C ASN A 161 15.31 -8.82 -2.13
N SER A 162 15.94 -9.33 -1.07
CA SER A 162 16.64 -10.61 -1.06
C SER A 162 15.77 -11.81 -1.43
N ASP A 163 14.46 -11.75 -1.21
CA ASP A 163 13.57 -12.85 -1.57
C ASP A 163 13.35 -12.98 -3.08
N ARG A 164 13.56 -11.91 -3.86
CA ARG A 164 13.58 -11.99 -5.33
C ARG A 164 14.77 -12.81 -5.87
N SER A 165 15.68 -13.27 -5.00
CA SER A 165 16.94 -13.91 -5.40
C SER A 165 16.99 -15.42 -5.24
N ILE A 166 15.88 -16.10 -4.92
CA ILE A 166 15.86 -17.57 -4.90
C ILE A 166 15.39 -18.04 -6.28
N PRO A 167 16.28 -18.66 -7.09
CA PRO A 167 15.92 -19.10 -8.43
C PRO A 167 14.91 -20.23 -8.32
N ARG A 168 13.70 -19.97 -8.83
CA ARG A 168 12.64 -20.96 -9.01
C ARG A 168 12.21 -20.80 -10.43
N ASP A 169 12.52 -21.79 -11.25
CA ASP A 169 12.43 -21.68 -12.70
C ASP A 169 11.49 -22.73 -13.30
N PRO A 170 10.18 -22.70 -12.95
CA PRO A 170 9.20 -23.60 -13.53
C PRO A 170 9.28 -23.58 -15.06
N LEU A 171 9.22 -24.79 -15.65
CA LEU A 171 9.23 -24.96 -17.09
C LEU A 171 7.87 -24.60 -17.70
N VAL A 172 7.87 -23.69 -18.67
CA VAL A 172 6.69 -23.24 -19.42
C VAL A 172 6.82 -23.54 -20.90
N LEU A 173 5.69 -23.55 -21.59
CA LEU A 173 5.53 -23.87 -23.00
C LEU A 173 4.79 -22.72 -23.69
N ASP A 174 5.37 -22.25 -24.78
CA ASP A 174 4.79 -21.28 -25.73
C ASP A 174 3.78 -22.01 -26.63
N LEU A 175 2.48 -21.81 -26.41
CA LEU A 175 1.44 -22.67 -26.99
C LEU A 175 0.78 -22.10 -28.25
N ASP A 176 0.92 -20.81 -28.51
CA ASP A 176 0.41 -20.17 -29.72
C ASP A 176 1.51 -19.73 -30.70
N GLY A 177 2.77 -19.73 -30.26
CA GLY A 177 3.94 -19.56 -31.10
C GLY A 177 4.32 -18.11 -31.39
N ASP A 178 3.88 -17.15 -30.56
CA ASP A 178 4.37 -15.77 -30.62
C ASP A 178 5.41 -15.44 -29.53
N GLY A 179 5.70 -16.41 -28.67
CA GLY A 179 6.75 -16.36 -27.66
C GLY A 179 6.19 -16.63 -26.28
N VAL A 180 7.06 -16.75 -25.27
CA VAL A 180 6.61 -16.86 -23.88
C VAL A 180 6.24 -15.48 -23.36
N GLU A 181 5.01 -15.33 -22.88
CA GLU A 181 4.45 -14.06 -22.43
C GLU A 181 4.23 -14.02 -20.92
N LEU A 182 4.66 -12.92 -20.30
CA LEU A 182 4.74 -12.80 -18.84
C LEU A 182 4.01 -11.55 -18.35
N THR A 183 3.22 -11.71 -17.29
CA THR A 183 2.58 -10.64 -16.54
C THR A 183 3.51 -10.15 -15.43
N VAL A 184 3.65 -8.83 -15.30
CA VAL A 184 4.43 -8.22 -14.21
C VAL A 184 3.66 -8.27 -12.89
N LEU A 185 4.39 -8.19 -11.78
CA LEU A 185 3.84 -8.38 -10.43
C LEU A 185 2.72 -7.37 -10.09
N GLU A 186 2.84 -6.12 -10.55
CA GLU A 186 1.83 -5.07 -10.34
C GLU A 186 0.48 -5.44 -10.94
N GLY A 187 0.48 -6.05 -12.14
CA GLY A 187 -0.72 -6.46 -12.88
C GLY A 187 -1.20 -7.89 -12.59
N SER A 188 -0.44 -8.66 -11.81
CA SER A 188 -0.76 -10.06 -11.53
C SER A 188 -1.73 -10.21 -10.36
N ASN A 189 -2.69 -11.12 -10.53
CA ASN A 189 -3.61 -11.61 -9.50
C ASN A 189 -3.23 -13.01 -8.99
N ALA A 190 -2.15 -13.59 -9.52
CA ALA A 190 -1.76 -14.96 -9.22
C ALA A 190 -1.15 -15.09 -7.82
N TYR A 191 -1.62 -16.09 -7.07
CA TYR A 191 -1.01 -16.54 -5.83
C TYR A 191 -0.63 -18.01 -6.00
N PHE A 192 0.65 -18.33 -5.95
CA PHE A 192 1.13 -19.71 -6.09
C PHE A 192 2.25 -20.02 -5.10
N ASP A 193 2.29 -21.24 -4.61
CA ASP A 193 3.34 -21.70 -3.70
C ASP A 193 4.56 -22.18 -4.51
N LEU A 194 5.37 -21.20 -4.95
CA LEU A 194 6.61 -21.48 -5.67
C LEU A 194 7.69 -22.09 -4.76
N ASN A 195 7.49 -22.15 -3.44
CA ASN A 195 8.47 -22.65 -2.49
C ASN A 195 8.13 -23.91 -1.70
N GLY A 196 6.91 -24.40 -1.84
CA GLY A 196 6.42 -25.56 -1.11
C GLY A 196 6.41 -25.35 0.40
N ASP A 197 6.34 -24.09 0.88
CA ASP A 197 6.30 -23.79 2.32
C ASP A 197 4.87 -23.74 2.89
N GLY A 198 3.86 -23.94 2.04
CA GLY A 198 2.45 -23.89 2.39
C GLY A 198 1.84 -22.50 2.25
N PHE A 199 2.58 -21.51 1.76
CA PHE A 199 2.10 -20.15 1.50
C PHE A 199 2.16 -19.81 0.01
N ALA A 200 0.99 -19.76 -0.61
CA ALA A 200 0.87 -19.23 -1.95
C ALA A 200 1.19 -17.73 -1.94
N THR A 201 2.22 -17.32 -2.66
CA THR A 201 2.75 -15.96 -2.65
C THR A 201 2.30 -15.22 -3.90
N ARG A 202 1.97 -13.92 -3.77
CA ARG A 202 1.64 -13.09 -4.93
C ARG A 202 2.85 -13.03 -5.87
N THR A 203 2.67 -13.43 -7.11
CA THR A 203 3.77 -13.63 -8.05
C THR A 203 3.46 -13.01 -9.41
N ALA A 204 4.48 -12.51 -10.10
CA ALA A 204 4.43 -12.36 -11.54
C ALA A 204 4.09 -13.71 -12.16
N TRP A 205 3.46 -13.73 -13.33
CA TRP A 205 2.82 -14.94 -13.82
C TRP A 205 2.91 -15.11 -15.33
N LEU A 206 2.62 -16.32 -15.79
CA LEU A 206 2.51 -16.66 -17.21
C LEU A 206 1.16 -16.14 -17.74
N SER A 207 1.16 -15.59 -18.95
CA SER A 207 -0.09 -15.27 -19.65
C SER A 207 -0.89 -16.55 -19.97
N GLY A 208 -2.23 -16.44 -20.04
CA GLY A 208 -3.13 -17.61 -20.13
C GLY A 208 -3.24 -18.27 -21.51
N ASP A 209 -2.59 -17.71 -22.53
CA ASP A 209 -2.32 -18.29 -23.84
C ASP A 209 -1.24 -19.37 -23.78
N ASP A 210 -0.25 -19.20 -22.91
CA ASP A 210 0.81 -20.17 -22.64
C ASP A 210 0.42 -21.18 -21.55
N GLY A 211 1.34 -22.10 -21.22
CA GLY A 211 1.09 -23.06 -20.14
C GLY A 211 2.34 -23.58 -19.43
N PHE A 212 2.18 -23.88 -18.14
CA PHE A 212 3.19 -24.57 -17.35
C PHE A 212 3.24 -26.06 -17.71
N LEU A 213 4.44 -26.63 -17.80
CA LEU A 213 4.61 -28.07 -17.76
C LEU A 213 4.47 -28.53 -16.30
N ALA A 214 3.58 -29.50 -16.08
CA ALA A 214 3.22 -29.95 -14.74
C ALA A 214 3.13 -31.47 -14.65
N LEU A 215 3.28 -31.97 -13.44
CA LEU A 215 3.06 -33.35 -13.07
C LEU A 215 2.38 -33.39 -11.70
N ASP A 216 1.13 -33.85 -11.68
CA ASP A 216 0.35 -34.09 -10.48
C ASP A 216 0.96 -35.28 -9.71
N ARG A 217 1.93 -34.98 -8.84
CA ARG A 217 2.77 -35.97 -8.16
C ARG A 217 2.01 -36.60 -6.99
N ASN A 218 1.14 -35.83 -6.33
CA ASN A 218 0.39 -36.26 -5.15
C ASN A 218 -0.96 -36.94 -5.50
N LYS A 219 -1.43 -36.81 -6.75
CA LYS A 219 -2.66 -37.40 -7.30
C LYS A 219 -3.95 -36.85 -6.70
N ASP A 220 -3.94 -35.59 -6.27
CA ASP A 220 -5.13 -34.89 -5.78
C ASP A 220 -5.95 -34.24 -6.91
N GLY A 221 -5.40 -34.17 -8.13
CA GLY A 221 -6.05 -33.64 -9.32
C GLY A 221 -5.90 -32.12 -9.50
N ALA A 222 -5.19 -31.45 -8.61
CA ALA A 222 -4.78 -30.05 -8.72
C ALA A 222 -3.26 -29.97 -9.03
N ILE A 223 -2.81 -28.75 -9.35
CA ILE A 223 -1.40 -28.37 -9.35
C ILE A 223 -1.34 -27.19 -8.38
N ASN A 224 -0.85 -27.40 -7.17
CA ASN A 224 -1.03 -26.44 -6.07
C ASN A 224 0.27 -25.90 -5.47
N ASP A 225 1.42 -26.50 -5.77
CA ASP A 225 2.73 -26.01 -5.37
C ASP A 225 3.84 -26.39 -6.37
N ILE A 226 5.04 -25.86 -6.15
CA ILE A 226 6.23 -26.11 -6.98
C ILE A 226 6.61 -27.58 -7.09
N SER A 227 6.24 -28.42 -6.10
CA SER A 227 6.51 -29.86 -6.11
C SER A 227 5.70 -30.58 -7.18
N GLU A 228 4.79 -29.91 -7.88
CA GLU A 228 4.00 -30.41 -9.01
C GLU A 228 4.34 -29.71 -10.33
N LEU A 229 5.22 -28.72 -10.31
CA LEU A 229 5.85 -28.13 -11.48
C LEU A 229 7.24 -28.75 -11.70
N PHE A 230 7.91 -28.36 -12.78
CA PHE A 230 9.28 -28.77 -13.09
C PHE A 230 10.22 -27.62 -12.79
N GLY A 231 11.10 -27.78 -11.80
CA GLY A 231 12.03 -26.76 -11.33
C GLY A 231 11.96 -26.65 -9.80
N SER A 232 13.11 -26.48 -9.16
CA SER A 232 13.25 -26.38 -7.70
C SER A 232 14.42 -25.48 -7.31
N GLN A 233 14.60 -25.27 -6.00
CA GLN A 233 15.69 -24.42 -5.49
C GLN A 233 17.09 -24.94 -5.85
N GLU A 234 17.23 -26.25 -6.07
CA GLU A 234 18.52 -26.90 -6.34
C GLU A 234 18.67 -27.39 -7.77
N ARG A 235 17.58 -27.52 -8.53
CA ARG A 235 17.56 -28.13 -9.86
C ARG A 235 16.66 -27.35 -10.81
N THR A 236 17.10 -27.25 -12.05
CA THR A 236 16.36 -26.56 -13.12
C THR A 236 15.18 -27.40 -13.61
N GLY A 237 14.20 -26.76 -14.24
CA GLY A 237 13.08 -27.48 -14.86
C GLY A 237 13.53 -28.53 -15.87
N TYR A 238 14.52 -28.23 -16.71
CA TYR A 238 15.10 -29.19 -17.66
C TYR A 238 15.82 -30.38 -16.99
N GLU A 239 16.52 -30.16 -15.88
CA GLU A 239 17.18 -31.25 -15.14
C GLU A 239 16.16 -32.21 -14.52
N GLU A 240 15.05 -31.70 -13.97
CA GLU A 240 13.98 -32.53 -13.42
C GLU A 240 13.19 -33.23 -14.52
N LEU A 241 12.99 -32.57 -15.66
CA LEU A 241 12.36 -33.19 -16.82
C LEU A 241 13.22 -34.33 -17.38
N GLY A 242 14.54 -34.18 -17.37
CA GLY A 242 15.49 -35.21 -17.79
C GLY A 242 15.43 -36.51 -16.98
N ASP A 243 14.96 -36.46 -15.72
CA ASP A 243 14.74 -37.67 -14.92
C ASP A 243 13.63 -38.58 -15.48
N LEU A 244 12.80 -38.05 -16.39
CA LEU A 244 11.70 -38.78 -17.03
C LEU A 244 12.09 -39.42 -18.37
N ASP A 245 13.30 -39.14 -18.89
CA ASP A 245 13.85 -39.75 -20.11
C ASP A 245 14.31 -41.19 -19.81
N SER A 246 13.40 -42.14 -20.03
CA SER A 246 13.56 -43.53 -19.66
C SER A 246 14.38 -44.33 -20.67
N ASN A 247 14.48 -43.85 -21.90
CA ASN A 247 15.23 -44.49 -22.99
C ASN A 247 16.59 -43.80 -23.26
N ALA A 248 16.85 -42.67 -22.60
CA ALA A 248 18.06 -41.83 -22.65
C ALA A 248 18.38 -41.30 -24.07
N ASP A 249 17.35 -40.91 -24.83
CA ASP A 249 17.50 -40.37 -26.18
C ASP A 249 17.58 -38.82 -26.23
N GLY A 250 17.43 -38.16 -25.08
CA GLY A 250 17.51 -36.70 -24.94
C GLY A 250 16.20 -35.98 -25.26
N VAL A 251 15.10 -36.72 -25.40
CA VAL A 251 13.78 -36.20 -25.73
C VAL A 251 12.74 -36.88 -24.84
N ILE A 252 11.78 -36.10 -24.34
CA ILE A 252 10.62 -36.63 -23.61
C ILE A 252 9.48 -36.83 -24.60
N ASP A 253 9.17 -38.09 -24.91
CA ASP A 253 8.13 -38.46 -25.88
C ASP A 253 7.32 -39.71 -25.48
N ALA A 254 6.42 -40.17 -26.35
CA ALA A 254 5.54 -41.32 -26.07
C ALA A 254 6.29 -42.66 -25.85
N ASN A 255 7.59 -42.73 -26.12
CA ASN A 255 8.43 -43.88 -25.78
C ASN A 255 8.86 -43.86 -24.31
N ASP A 256 8.62 -42.77 -23.59
CA ASP A 256 8.92 -42.65 -22.16
C ASP A 256 7.79 -43.13 -21.27
N GLN A 257 8.19 -43.83 -20.20
CA GLN A 257 7.25 -44.45 -19.27
C GLN A 257 6.26 -43.44 -18.63
N ARG A 258 6.70 -42.19 -18.43
CA ARG A 258 5.98 -41.15 -17.68
C ARG A 258 5.38 -40.06 -18.57
N PHE A 259 5.52 -40.14 -19.89
CA PHE A 259 5.03 -39.11 -20.82
C PHE A 259 3.53 -38.87 -20.71
N ALA A 260 2.75 -39.95 -20.55
CA ALA A 260 1.30 -39.88 -20.44
C ALA A 260 0.82 -39.25 -19.11
N ASP A 261 1.69 -39.14 -18.10
CA ASP A 261 1.37 -38.55 -16.81
C ASP A 261 1.57 -37.02 -16.81
N LEU A 262 2.34 -36.50 -17.77
CA LEU A 262 2.62 -35.07 -17.90
C LEU A 262 1.36 -34.30 -18.32
N LYS A 263 1.23 -33.09 -17.77
CA LYS A 263 0.14 -32.16 -18.05
C LYS A 263 0.69 -30.80 -18.50
N VAL A 264 -0.12 -30.09 -19.25
CA VAL A 264 0.00 -28.65 -19.50
C VAL A 264 -1.08 -27.96 -18.66
N TRP A 265 -0.66 -27.02 -17.82
CA TRP A 265 -1.56 -26.14 -17.08
C TRP A 265 -1.59 -24.76 -17.72
N GLN A 266 -2.70 -24.43 -18.36
CA GLN A 266 -2.97 -23.09 -18.91
C GLN A 266 -3.90 -22.34 -17.96
N ASP A 267 -3.33 -21.55 -17.04
CA ASP A 267 -4.08 -20.69 -16.13
C ASP A 267 -4.71 -19.52 -16.90
N LYS A 268 -5.97 -19.66 -17.30
CA LYS A 268 -6.61 -18.70 -18.22
C LYS A 268 -7.10 -17.45 -17.53
N ASN A 269 -7.40 -17.54 -16.24
CA ASN A 269 -7.88 -16.40 -15.46
C ASN A 269 -6.73 -15.70 -14.70
N GLY A 270 -5.54 -16.32 -14.66
CA GLY A 270 -4.32 -15.76 -14.08
C GLY A 270 -4.40 -15.64 -12.56
N ASP A 271 -5.15 -16.53 -11.90
CA ASP A 271 -5.33 -16.51 -10.44
C ASP A 271 -4.34 -17.39 -9.66
N GLY A 272 -3.54 -18.19 -10.37
CA GLY A 272 -2.56 -19.10 -9.79
C GLY A 272 -3.18 -20.35 -9.16
N VAL A 273 -4.45 -20.66 -9.41
CA VAL A 273 -5.14 -21.81 -8.83
C VAL A 273 -5.53 -22.80 -9.92
N SER A 274 -4.80 -23.91 -10.05
CA SER A 274 -5.12 -24.91 -11.08
C SER A 274 -6.53 -25.47 -10.94
N GLN A 275 -7.34 -25.36 -12.00
CA GLN A 275 -8.64 -26.02 -12.07
C GLN A 275 -8.69 -27.08 -13.17
N SER A 276 -9.61 -28.04 -13.04
CA SER A 276 -9.66 -29.22 -13.93
C SER A 276 -9.87 -28.91 -15.42
N HIS A 277 -10.43 -27.74 -15.75
CA HIS A 277 -10.63 -27.31 -17.14
C HIS A 277 -9.42 -26.59 -17.75
N GLU A 278 -8.43 -26.27 -16.93
CA GLU A 278 -7.16 -25.64 -17.30
C GLU A 278 -6.04 -26.66 -17.54
N LEU A 279 -6.23 -27.88 -17.03
CA LEU A 279 -5.29 -28.99 -17.18
C LEU A 279 -5.60 -29.82 -18.41
N ARG A 280 -4.58 -30.10 -19.22
CA ARG A 280 -4.66 -31.01 -20.37
C ARG A 280 -3.43 -31.91 -20.41
N SER A 281 -3.57 -33.12 -20.94
CA SER A 281 -2.38 -33.93 -21.27
C SER A 281 -1.59 -33.30 -22.43
N LEU A 282 -0.30 -33.65 -22.57
CA LEU A 282 0.52 -33.18 -23.70
C LEU A 282 -0.09 -33.57 -25.05
N THR A 283 -0.68 -34.77 -25.15
CA THR A 283 -1.34 -35.24 -26.37
C THR A 283 -2.58 -34.40 -26.70
N GLU A 284 -3.39 -34.02 -25.71
CA GLU A 284 -4.54 -33.13 -25.91
C GLU A 284 -4.12 -31.69 -26.25
N ALA A 285 -2.98 -31.24 -25.73
CA ALA A 285 -2.35 -29.99 -26.12
C ALA A 285 -1.73 -30.04 -27.53
N GLY A 286 -1.57 -31.23 -28.13
CA GLY A 286 -0.98 -31.41 -29.46
C GLY A 286 0.54 -31.51 -29.46
N ILE A 287 1.17 -31.72 -28.32
CA ILE A 287 2.62 -31.85 -28.16
C ILE A 287 3.03 -33.32 -28.37
N ALA A 288 3.96 -33.57 -29.29
CA ALA A 288 4.51 -34.89 -29.54
C ALA A 288 5.75 -35.18 -28.69
N SER A 289 6.61 -34.19 -28.49
CA SER A 289 7.84 -34.37 -27.72
C SER A 289 8.40 -33.05 -27.21
N ILE A 290 9.20 -33.10 -26.13
CA ILE A 290 9.94 -31.97 -25.57
C ILE A 290 11.42 -32.31 -25.59
N SER A 291 12.27 -31.47 -26.18
CA SER A 291 13.73 -31.69 -26.20
C SER A 291 14.34 -31.28 -24.86
N LEU A 292 15.29 -32.06 -24.35
CA LEU A 292 16.10 -31.68 -23.18
C LEU A 292 17.23 -30.70 -23.53
N GLY A 293 17.51 -30.49 -24.82
CA GLY A 293 18.49 -29.51 -25.28
C GLY A 293 17.98 -28.09 -25.11
N HIS A 294 18.79 -27.23 -24.48
CA HIS A 294 18.44 -25.85 -24.19
C HIS A 294 19.69 -24.94 -24.19
N ASP A 295 19.45 -23.65 -24.40
CA ASP A 295 20.44 -22.58 -24.28
C ASP A 295 20.15 -21.74 -23.03
N THR A 296 21.19 -21.26 -22.35
CA THR A 296 21.05 -20.27 -21.27
C THR A 296 20.82 -18.88 -21.86
N VAL A 297 19.87 -18.15 -21.30
CA VAL A 297 19.55 -16.77 -21.68
C VAL A 297 20.15 -15.83 -20.63
N GLU A 298 20.79 -14.73 -21.08
CA GLU A 298 21.29 -13.71 -20.15
C GLU A 298 20.11 -13.04 -19.44
N THR A 299 20.05 -13.21 -18.12
CA THR A 299 19.03 -12.60 -17.25
C THR A 299 19.23 -11.09 -17.17
N GLN A 300 18.17 -10.31 -17.40
CA GLN A 300 18.21 -8.86 -17.20
C GLN A 300 17.92 -8.54 -15.75
N GLU A 301 18.87 -7.93 -15.02
CA GLU A 301 18.62 -7.54 -13.63
C GLU A 301 17.37 -6.63 -13.50
N GLY A 302 16.50 -6.95 -12.55
CA GLY A 302 15.38 -6.08 -12.15
C GLY A 302 14.00 -6.36 -12.78
N SER A 303 13.86 -7.31 -13.70
CA SER A 303 12.52 -7.71 -14.22
C SER A 303 11.79 -8.64 -13.26
N ASP A 304 10.48 -8.45 -13.10
CA ASP A 304 9.59 -9.26 -12.25
C ASP A 304 9.32 -10.67 -12.80
N ALA A 305 9.66 -10.97 -14.06
CA ALA A 305 9.69 -12.33 -14.59
C ALA A 305 10.69 -12.44 -15.75
N GLN A 306 11.43 -13.55 -15.85
CA GLN A 306 12.55 -13.70 -16.78
C GLN A 306 12.77 -15.12 -17.27
N ILE A 307 13.05 -15.27 -18.56
CA ILE A 307 13.46 -16.55 -19.14
C ILE A 307 14.94 -16.78 -18.80
N ALA A 308 15.23 -17.84 -18.06
CA ALA A 308 16.59 -18.25 -17.71
C ALA A 308 17.20 -19.20 -18.74
N ARG A 309 16.37 -20.10 -19.30
CA ARG A 309 16.79 -21.06 -20.34
C ARG A 309 15.70 -21.22 -21.37
N ARG A 310 16.11 -21.53 -22.60
CA ARG A 310 15.21 -21.71 -23.73
C ARG A 310 15.59 -22.96 -24.51
N GLY A 311 14.64 -23.87 -24.65
CA GLY A 311 14.71 -25.04 -25.52
C GLY A 311 13.47 -25.10 -26.42
N THR A 312 13.12 -26.31 -26.87
CA THR A 312 12.06 -26.49 -27.87
C THR A 312 11.22 -27.73 -27.60
N PHE A 313 9.96 -27.70 -28.01
CA PHE A 313 9.10 -28.87 -28.13
C PHE A 313 8.58 -29.03 -29.57
N THR A 314 8.06 -30.21 -29.92
CA THR A 314 7.56 -30.53 -31.27
C THR A 314 6.06 -30.78 -31.26
N TRP A 315 5.34 -30.21 -32.23
CA TRP A 315 3.90 -30.42 -32.41
C TRP A 315 3.61 -31.77 -33.10
N ALA A 316 2.61 -32.51 -32.63
CA ALA A 316 2.22 -33.83 -33.14
C ALA A 316 1.68 -33.82 -34.58
N ASN A 317 1.13 -32.70 -35.04
CA ASN A 317 0.68 -32.52 -36.43
C ASN A 317 1.74 -31.85 -37.32
N GLY A 318 2.90 -31.48 -36.76
CA GLY A 318 3.98 -30.76 -37.45
C GLY A 318 3.62 -29.38 -37.98
N ARG A 319 2.50 -28.75 -37.57
CA ARG A 319 2.01 -27.48 -38.15
C ARG A 319 1.09 -26.66 -37.22
N GLN A 320 1.37 -26.62 -35.93
CA GLN A 320 0.55 -25.84 -34.99
C GLN A 320 1.22 -24.62 -34.36
N GLY A 321 2.39 -24.19 -34.86
CA GLY A 321 2.90 -22.84 -34.62
C GLY A 321 2.36 -21.85 -35.65
N VAL A 322 2.20 -20.58 -35.27
CA VAL A 322 2.06 -19.48 -36.22
C VAL A 322 3.24 -19.58 -37.22
N ALA A 323 2.95 -19.60 -38.52
CA ALA A 323 3.92 -19.69 -39.63
C ALA A 323 4.55 -21.06 -39.99
N THR A 324 3.83 -22.18 -39.83
CA THR A 324 4.24 -23.52 -40.36
C THR A 324 5.42 -24.20 -39.68
N GLU A 325 5.81 -23.72 -38.51
CA GLU A 325 6.88 -24.31 -37.71
C GLU A 325 6.42 -25.64 -37.10
N THR A 326 7.33 -26.63 -37.12
CA THR A 326 7.10 -27.95 -36.52
C THR A 326 7.36 -27.96 -35.01
N SER A 327 7.96 -26.90 -34.49
CA SER A 327 8.43 -26.76 -33.10
C SER A 327 7.86 -25.49 -32.45
N GLY A 328 7.71 -25.53 -31.13
CA GLY A 328 7.41 -24.36 -30.28
C GLY A 328 8.50 -24.16 -29.21
N THR A 329 8.40 -23.07 -28.45
CA THR A 329 9.38 -22.71 -27.40
C THR A 329 9.06 -23.40 -26.08
N ALA A 330 10.07 -23.98 -25.43
CA ALA A 330 10.01 -24.37 -24.03
C ALA A 330 11.01 -23.53 -23.23
N ALA A 331 10.67 -23.10 -22.03
CA ALA A 331 11.51 -22.17 -21.27
C ALA A 331 11.47 -22.43 -19.76
N ASP A 332 12.61 -22.28 -19.10
CA ASP A 332 12.69 -22.14 -17.63
C ASP A 332 12.46 -20.66 -17.31
N VAL A 333 11.46 -20.34 -16.49
CA VAL A 333 11.09 -18.94 -16.17
C VAL A 333 11.24 -18.64 -14.69
N LEU A 334 12.08 -17.66 -14.36
CA LEU A 334 12.23 -17.09 -13.04
C LEU A 334 11.10 -16.09 -12.79
N PHE A 335 10.22 -16.42 -11.85
CA PHE A 335 9.14 -15.52 -11.42
C PHE A 335 9.54 -14.71 -10.18
N GLY A 336 9.35 -13.40 -10.27
CA GLY A 336 9.45 -12.48 -9.15
C GLY A 336 8.14 -12.47 -8.36
N SER A 337 8.26 -12.43 -7.04
CA SER A 337 7.12 -12.45 -6.13
C SER A 337 7.20 -11.33 -5.09
N ASN A 338 6.07 -11.06 -4.44
CA ASN A 338 6.02 -10.24 -3.23
C ASN A 338 5.74 -11.15 -2.03
N SER A 339 6.80 -11.50 -1.30
CA SER A 339 6.77 -12.39 -0.13
C SER A 339 5.87 -11.90 1.00
N THR A 340 5.55 -10.60 1.06
CA THR A 340 4.65 -10.10 2.11
C THR A 340 3.20 -10.49 1.84
N PHE A 341 2.77 -10.57 0.57
CA PHE A 341 1.40 -10.89 0.22
C PHE A 341 1.26 -12.38 -0.06
N THR A 342 0.77 -13.11 0.93
CA THR A 342 0.62 -14.56 0.87
C THR A 342 -0.78 -15.03 1.25
N ARG A 343 -1.05 -16.30 0.95
CA ARG A 343 -2.22 -17.03 1.41
C ARG A 343 -1.77 -18.39 1.89
N TYR A 344 -2.07 -18.71 3.14
CA TYR A 344 -1.85 -20.08 3.63
C TYR A 344 -2.76 -21.04 2.86
N VAL A 345 -2.15 -21.96 2.12
CA VAL A 345 -2.82 -22.99 1.31
C VAL A 345 -2.63 -24.40 1.88
N GLY A 346 -1.87 -24.53 2.97
CA GLY A 346 -1.74 -25.78 3.70
C GLY A 346 -3.05 -26.29 4.29
N GLY A 347 -3.14 -27.60 4.51
CA GLY A 347 -4.33 -28.22 5.11
C GLY A 347 -4.52 -27.80 6.57
N VAL A 348 -5.69 -27.25 6.91
CA VAL A 348 -6.07 -26.91 8.29
C VAL A 348 -7.54 -27.26 8.52
N THR A 349 -7.82 -27.92 9.66
CA THR A 349 -9.20 -28.11 10.15
C THR A 349 -9.48 -27.04 11.18
N MET A 350 -10.44 -26.15 10.90
CA MET A 350 -10.78 -25.05 11.80
C MET A 350 -11.35 -25.58 13.12
N ASP A 351 -10.74 -25.18 14.23
CA ASP A 351 -11.26 -25.42 15.57
C ASP A 351 -12.43 -24.46 15.84
N SER A 352 -13.54 -24.95 16.40
CA SER A 352 -14.72 -24.12 16.64
C SER A 352 -14.48 -23.00 17.66
N ASP A 353 -13.54 -23.19 18.59
CA ASP A 353 -13.29 -22.24 19.69
C ASP A 353 -12.68 -20.93 19.19
N VAL A 354 -12.02 -20.92 18.02
CA VAL A 354 -11.40 -19.70 17.46
C VAL A 354 -12.43 -18.62 17.12
N SER A 355 -13.69 -19.01 16.89
CA SER A 355 -14.79 -18.07 16.64
C SER A 355 -15.13 -17.15 17.84
N ALA A 356 -14.58 -17.44 19.03
CA ALA A 356 -14.72 -16.59 20.21
C ALA A 356 -13.92 -15.26 20.10
N VAL A 357 -12.96 -15.19 19.18
CA VAL A 357 -12.19 -13.98 18.87
C VAL A 357 -12.35 -13.62 17.40
N ALA A 358 -12.18 -12.34 17.06
CA ALA A 358 -12.21 -11.93 15.67
C ALA A 358 -11.03 -12.51 14.89
N ASN A 359 -11.25 -12.89 13.63
CA ASN A 359 -10.16 -13.27 12.75
C ASN A 359 -9.35 -12.01 12.36
N ILE A 360 -8.04 -12.14 12.26
CA ILE A 360 -7.14 -11.08 11.77
C ILE A 360 -6.35 -11.65 10.59
N LYS A 361 -6.26 -10.89 9.50
CA LYS A 361 -5.51 -11.30 8.30
C LYS A 361 -4.03 -11.46 8.61
N GLY A 362 -3.46 -12.60 8.22
CA GLY A 362 -2.02 -12.86 8.28
C GLY A 362 -1.31 -12.45 6.99
N TYR A 363 -0.01 -12.21 7.09
CA TYR A 363 0.88 -11.83 5.98
C TYR A 363 2.18 -12.62 6.05
N GLY A 364 2.87 -12.72 4.91
CA GLY A 364 4.09 -13.49 4.79
C GLY A 364 3.90 -14.94 5.19
N LYS A 365 4.61 -15.38 6.22
CA LYS A 365 4.53 -16.75 6.75
C LYS A 365 3.66 -16.85 8.00
N MET A 366 2.84 -15.84 8.27
CA MET A 366 1.83 -15.86 9.31
C MET A 366 0.46 -16.20 8.70
N PRO A 367 -0.14 -17.35 8.99
CA PRO A 367 -1.52 -17.65 8.57
C PRO A 367 -2.50 -16.66 9.22
N ASP A 368 -3.71 -16.54 8.65
CA ASP A 368 -4.78 -15.79 9.30
C ASP A 368 -5.00 -16.33 10.72
N LEU A 369 -5.30 -15.45 11.68
CA LEU A 369 -5.27 -15.79 13.11
C LEU A 369 -6.07 -17.05 13.46
N HIS A 370 -7.27 -17.22 12.88
CA HIS A 370 -8.09 -18.43 13.09
C HIS A 370 -7.42 -19.71 12.57
N GLN A 371 -6.70 -19.63 11.44
CA GLN A 371 -5.91 -20.73 10.91
C GLN A 371 -4.74 -21.03 11.86
N ALA A 372 -3.98 -20.01 12.25
CA ALA A 372 -2.84 -20.16 13.15
C ALA A 372 -3.25 -20.77 14.50
N MET A 373 -4.33 -20.29 15.13
CA MET A 373 -4.90 -20.88 16.36
C MET A 373 -5.41 -22.31 16.16
N SER A 374 -5.84 -22.68 14.95
CA SER A 374 -6.27 -24.05 14.67
C SER A 374 -5.07 -25.00 14.45
N LEU A 375 -3.92 -24.46 14.03
CA LEU A 375 -2.67 -25.19 13.83
C LEU A 375 -1.87 -25.32 15.13
N ASP A 376 -1.97 -24.34 16.02
CA ASP A 376 -1.20 -24.25 17.27
C ASP A 376 -2.14 -24.08 18.49
N SER A 377 -2.17 -25.10 19.35
CA SER A 377 -3.00 -25.07 20.56
C SER A 377 -2.51 -24.10 21.63
N ASP A 378 -1.20 -23.84 21.70
CA ASP A 378 -0.62 -22.92 22.69
C ASP A 378 -0.95 -21.47 22.32
N LEU A 379 -0.79 -21.10 21.05
CA LEU A 379 -1.28 -19.83 20.52
C LEU A 379 -2.78 -19.67 20.75
N LYS A 380 -3.59 -20.69 20.44
CA LYS A 380 -5.03 -20.65 20.67
C LYS A 380 -5.37 -20.35 22.13
N ASN A 381 -4.75 -21.07 23.06
CA ASN A 381 -4.98 -20.89 24.49
C ASN A 381 -4.57 -19.49 24.95
N TYR A 382 -3.45 -18.99 24.44
CA TYR A 382 -2.96 -17.64 24.74
C TYR A 382 -3.96 -16.57 24.29
N VAL A 383 -4.37 -16.60 23.02
CA VAL A 383 -5.31 -15.64 22.42
C VAL A 383 -6.68 -15.68 23.10
N LEU A 384 -7.24 -16.88 23.32
CA LEU A 384 -8.53 -17.02 24.00
C LEU A 384 -8.49 -16.49 25.44
N ASN A 385 -7.37 -16.64 26.14
CA ASN A 385 -7.22 -16.10 27.48
C ASN A 385 -7.10 -14.57 27.46
N LEU A 386 -6.33 -14.01 26.53
CA LEU A 386 -6.16 -12.57 26.38
C LEU A 386 -7.50 -11.86 26.10
N PHE A 387 -8.33 -12.45 25.24
CA PHE A 387 -9.62 -11.86 24.82
C PHE A 387 -10.84 -12.34 25.60
N ARG A 388 -10.66 -13.03 26.73
CA ARG A 388 -11.77 -13.42 27.60
C ARG A 388 -12.47 -12.23 28.27
N ALA A 389 -11.69 -11.21 28.62
CA ALA A 389 -12.16 -9.94 29.19
C ALA A 389 -11.17 -8.84 28.76
N PRO A 390 -11.14 -8.49 27.46
CA PRO A 390 -10.09 -7.67 26.92
C PRO A 390 -10.24 -6.23 27.38
N THR A 391 -9.14 -5.62 27.76
CA THR A 391 -9.01 -4.19 28.02
C THR A 391 -7.91 -3.62 27.12
N ALA A 392 -7.90 -2.31 26.93
CA ALA A 392 -6.87 -1.62 26.15
C ALA A 392 -5.49 -1.83 26.79
N GLU A 393 -5.39 -1.76 28.12
CA GLU A 393 -4.14 -2.05 28.85
C GLU A 393 -3.71 -3.51 28.72
N SER A 394 -4.66 -4.46 28.87
CA SER A 394 -4.32 -5.88 28.76
C SER A 394 -3.83 -6.22 27.36
N LEU A 395 -4.47 -5.66 26.33
CA LEU A 395 -4.05 -5.85 24.95
C LEU A 395 -2.65 -5.26 24.73
N LEU A 396 -2.44 -3.99 25.07
CA LEU A 396 -1.18 -3.28 24.87
C LEU A 396 0.00 -3.98 25.57
N SER A 397 -0.18 -4.36 26.84
CA SER A 397 0.88 -5.00 27.64
C SER A 397 1.24 -6.42 27.20
N ASN A 398 0.36 -7.09 26.47
CA ASN A 398 0.56 -8.46 26.00
C ASN A 398 0.76 -8.53 24.48
N PHE A 399 0.84 -7.38 23.80
CA PHE A 399 0.79 -7.33 22.35
C PHE A 399 2.06 -7.88 21.69
N GLU A 400 3.23 -7.55 22.24
CA GLU A 400 4.51 -8.09 21.73
C GLU A 400 4.54 -9.62 21.82
N GLU A 401 4.18 -10.18 22.98
CA GLU A 401 4.08 -11.62 23.18
C GLU A 401 3.04 -12.27 22.24
N LEU A 402 1.89 -11.61 22.02
CA LEU A 402 0.91 -12.06 21.02
C LEU A 402 1.52 -12.18 19.63
N LEU A 403 2.30 -11.18 19.19
CA LEU A 403 2.97 -11.22 17.89
C LEU A 403 4.03 -12.33 17.83
N VAL A 404 4.81 -12.50 18.89
CA VAL A 404 5.85 -13.55 18.99
C VAL A 404 5.25 -14.95 18.89
N GLN A 405 4.17 -15.21 19.65
CA GLN A 405 3.45 -16.47 19.62
C GLN A 405 2.78 -16.70 18.24
N TRP A 406 2.15 -15.67 17.67
CA TRP A 406 1.48 -15.80 16.37
C TRP A 406 2.46 -16.01 15.21
N ALA A 407 3.61 -15.35 15.25
CA ALA A 407 4.67 -15.56 14.28
C ALA A 407 5.41 -16.91 14.48
N GLY A 408 5.19 -17.61 15.59
CA GLY A 408 5.88 -18.86 15.91
C GLY A 408 7.38 -18.66 16.17
N VAL A 409 7.76 -17.52 16.74
CA VAL A 409 9.16 -17.13 16.97
C VAL A 409 9.54 -17.06 18.45
N ASP A 410 8.70 -17.60 19.33
CA ASP A 410 9.03 -17.76 20.75
C ASP A 410 10.31 -18.62 20.91
N GLY A 411 11.31 -18.07 21.60
CA GLY A 411 12.61 -18.72 21.80
C GLY A 411 13.42 -18.95 20.52
N ILE A 412 13.19 -18.16 19.47
CA ILE A 412 13.94 -18.24 18.21
C ILE A 412 15.45 -18.03 18.43
N THR A 413 16.28 -18.85 17.79
CA THR A 413 17.74 -18.73 17.89
C THR A 413 18.34 -17.93 16.74
N ILE A 414 19.57 -17.43 16.94
CA ILE A 414 20.28 -16.68 15.91
C ILE A 414 20.51 -17.53 14.65
N GLU A 415 20.69 -18.86 14.76
CA GLU A 415 20.84 -19.75 13.61
C GLU A 415 19.58 -19.79 12.71
N ALA A 416 18.39 -19.58 13.28
CA ALA A 416 17.15 -19.57 12.52
C ALA A 416 16.93 -18.26 11.74
N ILE A 417 17.54 -17.17 12.22
CA ILE A 417 17.45 -15.83 11.60
C ILE A 417 18.64 -15.62 10.65
N ASP A 418 19.84 -15.99 11.10
CA ASP A 418 21.12 -15.78 10.46
C ASP A 418 22.03 -17.02 10.56
N PRO A 419 21.79 -18.04 9.72
CA PRO A 419 22.60 -19.26 9.73
C PRO A 419 24.08 -19.01 9.37
N ASN A 420 24.42 -17.82 8.85
CA ASN A 420 25.79 -17.43 8.51
C ASN A 420 26.46 -16.58 9.59
N HIS A 421 25.79 -16.33 10.73
CA HIS A 421 26.29 -15.59 11.90
C HIS A 421 26.97 -14.25 11.55
N ARG A 422 26.33 -13.46 10.68
CA ARG A 422 26.75 -12.10 10.32
C ARG A 422 26.32 -11.08 11.38
N LEU A 423 25.22 -11.33 12.09
CA LEU A 423 24.76 -10.54 13.22
C LEU A 423 25.63 -10.76 14.46
N ASP A 424 25.91 -9.66 15.14
CA ASP A 424 26.56 -9.63 16.44
C ASP A 424 25.49 -9.45 17.52
N VAL A 425 25.12 -10.56 18.18
CA VAL A 425 24.22 -10.52 19.35
C VAL A 425 25.05 -10.08 20.54
N ASP A 426 24.64 -8.97 21.15
CA ASP A 426 25.24 -8.49 22.38
C ASP A 426 25.03 -9.53 23.49
N THR A 427 26.13 -10.11 23.98
CA THR A 427 26.07 -11.21 24.96
C THR A 427 25.58 -10.78 26.34
N GLU A 428 25.54 -9.48 26.64
CA GLU A 428 25.08 -8.93 27.92
C GLU A 428 23.58 -8.62 27.87
N THR A 429 23.11 -8.03 26.77
CA THR A 429 21.71 -7.59 26.63
C THR A 429 20.82 -8.58 25.87
N GLY A 430 21.41 -9.49 25.08
CA GLY A 430 20.69 -10.37 24.17
C GLY A 430 20.19 -9.68 22.89
N LEU A 431 20.52 -8.39 22.70
CA LEU A 431 20.03 -7.59 21.60
C LEU A 431 20.96 -7.63 20.39
N VAL A 432 20.38 -7.48 19.21
CA VAL A 432 21.08 -7.30 17.94
C VAL A 432 21.18 -5.80 17.64
N ASN A 433 22.40 -5.28 17.52
CA ASN A 433 22.64 -3.85 17.36
C ASN A 433 22.98 -3.45 15.91
N PHE A 434 22.14 -2.61 15.31
CA PHE A 434 22.38 -1.94 14.02
C PHE A 434 22.99 -0.55 14.28
N ARG A 435 24.32 -0.48 14.30
CA ARG A 435 25.07 0.67 14.82
C ARG A 435 24.97 1.92 13.95
N LEU A 436 24.83 1.79 12.63
CA LEU A 436 24.62 2.93 11.72
C LEU A 436 23.22 3.51 11.89
N ALA A 437 22.23 2.64 12.11
CA ALA A 437 20.86 3.06 12.40
C ALA A 437 20.71 3.65 13.80
N GLY A 438 21.52 3.19 14.76
CA GLY A 438 21.31 3.48 16.19
C GLY A 438 20.20 2.63 16.80
N GLU A 439 19.87 1.50 16.17
CA GLU A 439 18.72 0.65 16.50
C GLU A 439 19.15 -0.67 17.13
N SER A 440 18.31 -1.22 18.01
CA SER A 440 18.53 -2.52 18.65
C SER A 440 17.26 -3.36 18.64
N PHE A 441 17.37 -4.65 18.32
CA PHE A 441 16.22 -5.57 18.25
C PHE A 441 16.45 -6.81 19.11
N THR A 442 15.37 -7.38 19.64
CA THR A 442 15.40 -8.77 20.11
C THR A 442 15.42 -9.73 18.91
N LEU A 443 15.80 -10.99 19.12
CA LEU A 443 15.73 -11.99 18.06
C LEU A 443 14.28 -12.26 17.67
N GLU A 444 13.37 -12.23 18.63
CA GLU A 444 11.94 -12.39 18.44
C GLU A 444 11.37 -11.27 17.56
N GLN A 445 11.76 -10.02 17.78
CA GLN A 445 11.35 -8.89 16.92
C GLN A 445 11.83 -9.07 15.47
N LEU A 446 13.10 -9.46 15.27
CA LEU A 446 13.61 -9.78 13.92
C LEU A 446 12.88 -10.99 13.32
N GLY A 447 12.53 -11.97 14.14
CA GLY A 447 11.70 -13.11 13.78
C GLY A 447 10.31 -12.68 13.29
N VAL A 448 9.62 -11.81 14.03
CA VAL A 448 8.30 -11.26 13.64
C VAL A 448 8.41 -10.53 12.30
N ILE A 449 9.41 -9.66 12.12
CA ILE A 449 9.65 -8.97 10.84
C ILE A 449 9.85 -9.98 9.70
N LYS A 450 10.68 -11.00 9.93
CA LYS A 450 10.96 -12.06 8.96
C LYS A 450 9.68 -12.78 8.54
N GLN A 451 8.89 -13.23 9.51
CA GLN A 451 7.67 -13.99 9.26
C GLN A 451 6.61 -13.11 8.59
N TYR A 452 6.36 -11.92 9.11
CA TYR A 452 5.35 -11.01 8.58
C TYR A 452 5.64 -10.55 7.14
N ALA A 453 6.91 -10.26 6.84
CA ALA A 453 7.34 -9.88 5.49
C ALA A 453 7.45 -11.08 4.53
N GLY A 454 7.37 -12.31 5.05
CA GLY A 454 7.49 -13.56 4.30
C GLY A 454 8.91 -13.89 3.87
N MET A 455 9.92 -13.31 4.53
CA MET A 455 11.31 -13.42 4.11
C MET A 455 11.91 -14.80 4.37
N ASP A 456 12.59 -15.35 3.37
CA ASP A 456 13.33 -16.60 3.50
C ASP A 456 14.64 -16.36 4.29
N VAL A 457 15.33 -15.26 3.97
CA VAL A 457 16.56 -14.83 4.64
C VAL A 457 16.49 -13.34 4.90
N LEU A 458 16.68 -12.95 6.16
CA LEU A 458 16.86 -11.55 6.53
C LEU A 458 18.29 -11.15 6.14
N ARG A 459 18.49 -10.12 5.30
CA ARG A 459 19.84 -9.60 5.02
C ARG A 459 20.26 -8.63 6.11
N LEU A 460 21.33 -9.00 6.79
CA LEU A 460 21.68 -8.43 8.08
C LEU A 460 22.89 -7.49 8.02
N GLY A 461 23.24 -7.03 6.82
CA GLY A 461 24.24 -5.99 6.68
C GLY A 461 23.69 -4.68 7.20
N ASP A 462 24.44 -3.97 8.04
CA ASP A 462 24.15 -2.59 8.43
C ASP A 462 24.49 -1.67 7.24
N GLY A 463 23.83 -1.90 6.11
CA GLY A 463 24.04 -1.18 4.87
C GLY A 463 23.46 0.22 4.98
N GLN A 464 24.06 1.16 4.26
CA GLN A 464 23.55 2.52 4.11
C GLN A 464 23.56 2.88 2.63
N TRP A 465 22.45 3.40 2.13
CA TRP A 465 22.33 3.90 0.77
C TRP A 465 21.58 5.22 0.74
N ARG A 466 21.50 5.81 -0.44
CA ARG A 466 20.72 7.02 -0.67
C ARG A 466 19.45 6.67 -1.42
N GLU A 467 18.32 7.10 -0.90
CA GLU A 467 16.99 6.96 -1.49
C GLU A 467 16.33 8.33 -1.44
N ASP A 468 15.89 8.86 -2.58
CA ASP A 468 15.33 10.22 -2.71
C ASP A 468 16.15 11.36 -2.07
N GLY A 469 17.46 11.17 -1.96
CA GLY A 469 18.39 12.13 -1.35
C GLY A 469 18.64 11.92 0.15
N GLU A 470 17.80 11.12 0.80
CA GLU A 470 17.88 10.72 2.21
C GLU A 470 18.93 9.62 2.43
N ILE A 471 19.44 9.53 3.65
CA ILE A 471 20.27 8.40 4.09
C ILE A 471 19.35 7.40 4.76
N VAL A 472 19.28 6.20 4.19
CA VAL A 472 18.51 5.10 4.75
C VAL A 472 19.43 3.95 5.14
N THR A 473 19.04 3.20 6.17
CA THR A 473 19.80 2.08 6.71
C THR A 473 18.92 0.85 6.85
N THR A 474 19.50 -0.34 6.75
CA THR A 474 18.77 -1.60 6.98
C THR A 474 18.11 -1.63 8.35
N GLY A 475 18.82 -1.23 9.41
CA GLY A 475 18.26 -1.17 10.77
C GLY A 475 17.10 -0.19 10.89
N GLY A 476 17.19 0.98 10.23
CA GLY A 476 16.10 1.97 10.20
C GLY A 476 14.85 1.42 9.50
N TYR A 477 15.00 0.73 8.37
CA TYR A 477 13.86 0.09 7.69
C TYR A 477 13.23 -1.01 8.53
N TYR A 478 14.02 -1.80 9.26
CA TYR A 478 13.49 -2.82 10.15
C TYR A 478 12.73 -2.22 11.33
N ARG A 479 13.20 -1.10 11.88
CA ARG A 479 12.49 -0.37 12.95
C ARG A 479 11.16 0.12 12.43
N GLN A 480 11.17 0.83 11.31
CA GLN A 480 9.96 1.35 10.70
C GLN A 480 8.96 0.25 10.35
N ALA A 481 9.42 -0.85 9.74
CA ALA A 481 8.57 -1.99 9.42
C ALA A 481 7.93 -2.60 10.68
N TYR A 482 8.71 -2.77 11.75
CA TYR A 482 8.21 -3.31 13.02
C TYR A 482 7.19 -2.38 13.70
N ASP A 483 7.45 -1.08 13.71
CA ASP A 483 6.56 -0.11 14.35
C ASP A 483 5.24 0.02 13.56
N GLU A 484 5.31 0.04 12.22
CA GLU A 484 4.13 0.08 11.36
C GLU A 484 3.30 -1.20 11.44
N LEU A 485 3.92 -2.39 11.37
CA LEU A 485 3.18 -3.65 11.49
C LEU A 485 2.57 -3.79 12.89
N SER A 486 3.30 -3.39 13.94
CA SER A 486 2.82 -3.50 15.32
C SER A 486 1.65 -2.57 15.53
N ARG A 487 1.74 -1.31 15.07
CA ARG A 487 0.64 -0.35 15.12
C ARG A 487 -0.59 -0.86 14.38
N ASN A 488 -0.44 -1.29 13.13
CA ASN A 488 -1.53 -1.76 12.27
C ASN A 488 -2.27 -2.95 12.91
N LEU A 489 -1.52 -3.96 13.36
CA LEU A 489 -2.11 -5.14 13.97
C LEU A 489 -2.73 -4.81 15.33
N LEU A 490 -2.11 -3.97 16.16
CA LEU A 490 -2.63 -3.59 17.47
C LEU A 490 -4.02 -2.95 17.36
N VAL A 491 -4.19 -1.98 16.45
CA VAL A 491 -5.50 -1.33 16.26
C VAL A 491 -6.52 -2.28 15.66
N LYS A 492 -6.13 -3.20 14.77
CA LYS A 492 -7.03 -4.23 14.25
C LYS A 492 -7.51 -5.17 15.35
N PHE A 493 -6.63 -5.66 16.22
CA PHE A 493 -7.01 -6.46 17.36
C PHE A 493 -7.94 -5.71 18.31
N ALA A 494 -7.63 -4.43 18.59
CA ALA A 494 -8.44 -3.59 19.46
C ALA A 494 -9.86 -3.35 18.91
N VAL A 495 -9.97 -3.03 17.62
CA VAL A 495 -11.25 -2.77 16.95
C VAL A 495 -12.05 -4.04 16.76
N ALA A 496 -11.43 -5.10 16.22
CA ALA A 496 -12.12 -6.33 15.85
C ALA A 496 -12.68 -7.09 17.07
N ASN A 497 -12.01 -6.99 18.21
CA ASN A 497 -12.45 -7.62 19.46
C ASN A 497 -13.21 -6.67 20.40
N GLY A 498 -13.63 -5.49 19.90
CA GLY A 498 -14.51 -4.57 20.62
C GLY A 498 -13.86 -3.82 21.78
N VAL A 499 -12.53 -3.81 21.89
CA VAL A 499 -11.79 -3.09 22.95
C VAL A 499 -12.07 -1.58 22.91
N LEU A 500 -12.30 -1.04 21.71
CA LEU A 500 -12.53 0.40 21.50
C LEU A 500 -14.01 0.77 21.36
N SER A 501 -14.95 -0.17 21.55
CA SER A 501 -16.37 0.08 21.28
C SER A 501 -16.98 1.18 22.15
N ASP A 502 -16.46 1.35 23.37
CA ASP A 502 -16.98 2.35 24.32
C ASP A 502 -16.51 3.77 24.00
N VAL A 503 -15.32 3.90 23.41
CA VAL A 503 -14.71 5.21 23.09
C VAL A 503 -14.98 5.65 21.66
N MET A 504 -15.05 4.69 20.71
CA MET A 504 -15.25 4.96 19.30
C MET A 504 -15.98 3.79 18.59
N PRO A 505 -17.31 3.67 18.79
CA PRO A 505 -18.11 2.55 18.25
C PRO A 505 -18.24 2.52 16.73
N GLU A 506 -17.84 3.58 16.03
CA GLU A 506 -17.92 3.66 14.55
C GLU A 506 -16.72 3.01 13.85
N LEU A 507 -15.69 2.59 14.59
CA LEU A 507 -14.55 1.82 14.06
C LEU A 507 -14.99 0.39 13.70
N SER A 508 -14.52 -0.11 12.57
CA SER A 508 -14.80 -1.48 12.13
C SER A 508 -13.61 -2.06 11.36
N TYR A 509 -13.36 -3.35 11.55
CA TYR A 509 -12.36 -4.12 10.80
C TYR A 509 -13.03 -5.30 10.10
N ASN A 510 -12.70 -5.50 8.81
CA ASN A 510 -13.16 -6.64 8.02
C ASN A 510 -11.98 -7.52 7.61
N ALA A 511 -11.90 -8.73 8.20
CA ALA A 511 -10.82 -9.68 7.95
C ALA A 511 -10.76 -10.21 6.50
N THR A 512 -11.88 -10.21 5.77
CA THR A 512 -11.93 -10.68 4.38
C THR A 512 -11.28 -9.67 3.44
N THR A 513 -11.53 -8.38 3.65
CA THR A 513 -10.95 -7.30 2.84
C THR A 513 -9.67 -6.73 3.44
N ASP A 514 -9.33 -7.11 4.67
CA ASP A 514 -8.29 -6.52 5.52
C ASP A 514 -8.40 -5.00 5.69
N LEU A 515 -9.62 -4.45 5.67
CA LEU A 515 -9.83 -3.01 5.77
C LEU A 515 -10.24 -2.60 7.18
N LEU A 516 -9.49 -1.66 7.74
CA LEU A 516 -9.89 -0.86 8.89
C LEU A 516 -10.65 0.38 8.39
N THR A 517 -11.83 0.64 8.94
CA THR A 517 -12.74 1.70 8.47
C THR A 517 -13.40 2.42 9.63
N THR A 518 -13.89 3.63 9.37
CA THR A 518 -14.72 4.41 10.29
C THR A 518 -15.83 5.11 9.54
N ARG A 519 -17.00 5.30 10.17
CA ARG A 519 -18.08 6.16 9.65
C ARG A 519 -17.94 7.61 10.09
N THR A 520 -16.92 7.92 10.88
CA THR A 520 -16.66 9.27 11.38
C THR A 520 -15.71 9.98 10.44
N THR A 521 -16.05 11.19 10.00
CA THR A 521 -15.10 12.04 9.28
C THR A 521 -13.86 12.29 10.13
N ILE A 522 -12.67 12.02 9.57
CA ILE A 522 -11.40 12.22 10.24
C ILE A 522 -10.96 13.68 10.04
N ASP A 523 -11.26 14.52 11.02
CA ASP A 523 -11.02 15.96 11.00
C ASP A 523 -10.74 16.52 12.41
N THR A 524 -10.50 17.83 12.51
CA THR A 524 -10.24 18.52 13.79
C THR A 524 -11.33 18.25 14.85
N PRO A 525 -12.65 18.36 14.56
CA PRO A 525 -13.69 18.01 15.53
C PRO A 525 -13.58 16.64 16.21
N VAL A 526 -13.28 15.56 15.47
CA VAL A 526 -13.16 14.23 16.09
C VAL A 526 -11.91 14.14 16.97
N PHE A 527 -10.79 14.73 16.54
CA PHE A 527 -9.55 14.77 17.32
C PHE A 527 -9.70 15.62 18.59
N ASP A 528 -10.25 16.83 18.49
CA ASP A 528 -10.51 17.72 19.63
C ASP A 528 -11.44 17.05 20.65
N LYS A 529 -12.45 16.30 20.19
CA LYS A 529 -13.35 15.54 21.05
C LYS A 529 -12.62 14.42 21.80
N ALA A 530 -11.82 13.62 21.10
CA ALA A 530 -11.06 12.52 21.69
C ALA A 530 -10.00 13.03 22.69
N LEU A 531 -9.24 14.06 22.32
CA LEU A 531 -8.28 14.74 23.20
C LEU A 531 -8.97 15.38 24.42
N GLY A 532 -10.16 15.94 24.25
CA GLY A 532 -10.97 16.41 25.36
C GLY A 532 -11.43 15.29 26.30
N ASN A 533 -11.62 14.06 25.80
CA ASN A 533 -11.90 12.89 26.65
C ASN A 533 -10.64 12.45 27.40
N ILE A 534 -9.48 12.44 26.75
CA ILE A 534 -8.18 12.19 27.40
C ILE A 534 -7.98 13.13 28.59
N ALA A 535 -8.19 14.43 28.39
CA ALA A 535 -8.07 15.43 29.45
C ALA A 535 -9.07 15.24 30.63
N ARG A 536 -10.16 14.48 30.44
CA ARG A 536 -11.12 14.12 31.49
C ARG A 536 -10.83 12.76 32.14
N SER A 537 -9.94 11.97 31.54
CA SER A 537 -9.62 10.60 31.96
C SER A 537 -8.24 10.48 32.60
N LEU A 538 -7.62 11.60 33.02
CA LEU A 538 -6.24 11.63 33.53
C LEU A 538 -5.99 10.71 34.75
N ASP A 539 -7.03 10.32 35.48
CA ASP A 539 -6.97 9.40 36.63
C ASP A 539 -7.38 7.95 36.30
N ASN A 540 -7.71 7.66 35.03
CA ASN A 540 -8.15 6.36 34.54
C ASN A 540 -7.25 5.90 33.38
N SER A 541 -6.21 5.16 33.73
CA SER A 541 -5.20 4.65 32.78
C SER A 541 -5.81 3.76 31.68
N GLU A 542 -6.83 2.96 32.00
CA GLU A 542 -7.51 2.11 31.00
C GLU A 542 -8.26 2.96 29.98
N ALA A 543 -9.01 3.96 30.44
CA ALA A 543 -9.70 4.89 29.55
C ALA A 543 -8.72 5.73 28.72
N LEU A 544 -7.59 6.16 29.29
CA LEU A 544 -6.53 6.86 28.55
C LEU A 544 -5.97 5.99 27.43
N THR A 545 -5.62 4.75 27.75
CA THR A 545 -5.08 3.78 26.80
C THR A 545 -6.07 3.53 25.66
N ALA A 546 -7.35 3.34 25.97
CA ALA A 546 -8.40 3.18 24.95
C ALA A 546 -8.55 4.41 24.05
N GLN A 547 -8.49 5.63 24.60
CA GLN A 547 -8.58 6.86 23.79
C GLN A 547 -7.37 7.03 22.88
N TRP A 548 -6.15 6.75 23.37
CA TRP A 548 -4.95 6.81 22.54
C TRP A 548 -4.98 5.78 21.42
N LEU A 549 -5.36 4.52 21.70
CA LEU A 549 -5.53 3.50 20.66
C LEU A 549 -6.62 3.86 19.64
N ALA A 550 -7.68 4.54 20.05
CA ALA A 550 -8.71 5.03 19.13
C ALA A 550 -8.19 6.13 18.21
N LEU A 551 -7.35 7.04 18.72
CA LEU A 551 -6.64 8.03 17.91
C LEU A 551 -5.67 7.35 16.93
N THR A 552 -4.93 6.34 17.39
CA THR A 552 -4.05 5.52 16.54
C THR A 552 -4.83 4.85 15.42
N ALA A 553 -6.02 4.31 15.71
CA ALA A 553 -6.87 3.70 14.69
C ALA A 553 -7.34 4.71 13.63
N LEU A 554 -7.65 5.95 14.01
CA LEU A 554 -8.01 7.00 13.05
C LEU A 554 -6.83 7.38 12.15
N VAL A 555 -5.64 7.57 12.73
CA VAL A 555 -4.42 7.88 11.96
C VAL A 555 -4.01 6.70 11.09
N GLU A 556 -4.27 5.46 11.50
CA GLU A 556 -4.04 4.29 10.65
C GLU A 556 -5.02 4.24 9.46
N ILE A 557 -6.26 4.67 9.64
CA ILE A 557 -7.25 4.76 8.55
C ILE A 557 -6.87 5.87 7.56
N ASP A 558 -6.45 7.04 8.06
CA ASP A 558 -6.00 8.16 7.25
C ASP A 558 -4.66 8.70 7.79
N PRO A 559 -3.52 8.18 7.29
CA PRO A 559 -2.19 8.63 7.72
C PRO A 559 -1.96 10.13 7.53
N SER A 560 -2.60 10.75 6.54
CA SER A 560 -2.47 12.20 6.28
C SER A 560 -3.12 13.06 7.36
N SER A 561 -4.00 12.47 8.17
CA SER A 561 -4.67 13.15 9.28
C SER A 561 -3.77 13.36 10.52
N ARG A 562 -2.55 12.78 10.54
CA ARG A 562 -1.59 12.94 11.66
C ARG A 562 -1.27 14.42 11.91
N ALA A 563 -1.03 15.20 10.86
CA ALA A 563 -0.87 16.66 10.90
C ALA A 563 -2.05 17.39 11.56
N ILE A 564 -3.28 16.89 11.38
CA ILE A 564 -4.47 17.47 12.02
C ILE A 564 -4.47 17.14 13.52
N LEU A 565 -4.12 15.90 13.88
CA LEU A 565 -4.01 15.46 15.26
C LEU A 565 -2.90 16.22 16.01
N ALA A 566 -1.71 16.36 15.46
CA ALA A 566 -0.60 17.12 16.06
C ALA A 566 -1.00 18.58 16.33
N ASN A 567 -1.68 19.20 15.36
CA ASN A 567 -2.28 20.52 15.53
C ASN A 567 -3.28 20.57 16.68
N SER A 568 -4.19 19.59 16.78
CA SER A 568 -5.16 19.49 17.86
C SER A 568 -4.48 19.26 19.22
N ILE A 569 -3.40 18.47 19.28
CA ILE A 569 -2.57 18.28 20.48
C ILE A 569 -1.96 19.63 20.91
N GLY A 570 -1.30 20.34 20.00
CA GLY A 570 -0.67 21.64 20.30
C GLY A 570 -1.68 22.67 20.81
N ASN A 571 -2.89 22.71 20.22
CA ASN A 571 -3.99 23.57 20.68
C ASN A 571 -4.49 23.18 22.07
N LEU A 572 -4.67 21.88 22.34
CA LEU A 572 -5.09 21.39 23.64
C LEU A 572 -4.07 21.80 24.71
N VAL A 573 -2.80 21.46 24.50
CA VAL A 573 -1.73 21.72 25.48
C VAL A 573 -1.59 23.22 25.75
N SER A 574 -1.63 24.04 24.70
CA SER A 574 -1.54 25.51 24.83
C SER A 574 -2.73 26.14 25.58
N SER A 575 -3.84 25.42 25.73
CA SER A 575 -5.03 25.90 26.45
C SER A 575 -5.01 25.64 27.96
N TYR A 576 -4.07 24.82 28.45
CA TYR A 576 -3.91 24.47 29.87
C TYR A 576 -2.79 25.28 30.52
N THR A 577 -2.88 25.52 31.83
CA THR A 577 -1.85 26.20 32.61
C THR A 577 -1.75 25.64 34.03
N GLY A 578 -0.60 25.77 34.68
CA GLY A 578 -0.42 25.39 36.09
C GLY A 578 -0.60 23.90 36.36
N ALA A 579 -1.17 23.53 37.50
CA ALA A 579 -1.28 22.12 37.92
C ALA A 579 -2.14 21.25 36.98
N ASP A 580 -3.11 21.85 36.29
CA ASP A 580 -3.93 21.12 35.31
C ASP A 580 -3.12 20.78 34.05
N LEU A 581 -2.10 21.59 33.72
CA LEU A 581 -1.17 21.30 32.63
C LEU A 581 -0.26 20.12 33.00
N ASP A 582 0.33 20.11 34.19
CA ASP A 582 1.21 19.00 34.62
C ASP A 582 0.48 17.64 34.58
N ALA A 583 -0.79 17.61 35.00
CA ALA A 583 -1.63 16.43 34.93
C ALA A 583 -1.89 15.99 33.47
N LEU A 584 -2.16 16.94 32.57
CA LEU A 584 -2.35 16.67 31.15
C LEU A 584 -1.06 16.16 30.48
N LEU A 585 0.09 16.79 30.75
CA LEU A 585 1.37 16.39 30.17
C LEU A 585 1.74 14.95 30.55
N SER A 586 1.34 14.50 31.74
CA SER A 586 1.54 13.11 32.18
C SER A 586 0.78 12.08 31.32
N ALA A 587 -0.30 12.47 30.62
CA ALA A 587 -1.06 11.58 29.76
C ALA A 587 -0.33 11.19 28.46
N PHE A 588 0.64 12.00 28.03
CA PHE A 588 1.49 11.70 26.87
C PHE A 588 2.57 10.65 27.19
N GLY A 589 2.79 10.34 28.47
CA GLY A 589 3.63 9.21 28.90
C GLY A 589 2.92 7.85 28.87
N ASN A 590 1.68 7.79 28.37
CA ASN A 590 0.98 6.51 28.18
C ASN A 590 1.63 5.75 27.00
N PRO A 591 1.97 4.46 27.13
CA PRO A 591 2.66 3.73 26.05
C PRO A 591 1.85 3.63 24.75
N ALA A 592 0.52 3.74 24.78
CA ALA A 592 -0.29 3.78 23.56
C ALA A 592 -0.07 5.06 22.72
N PHE A 593 0.44 6.13 23.33
CA PHE A 593 0.77 7.38 22.63
C PHE A 593 1.92 7.17 21.63
N GLU A 594 2.90 6.32 21.95
CA GLU A 594 4.07 6.06 21.10
C GLU A 594 3.66 5.54 19.71
N PHE A 595 2.56 4.80 19.62
CA PHE A 595 2.03 4.29 18.36
C PHE A 595 1.47 5.37 17.43
N LEU A 596 1.29 6.62 17.87
CA LEU A 596 0.87 7.71 16.98
C LEU A 596 1.99 8.18 16.06
N ASN A 597 3.26 7.84 16.38
CA ASN A 597 4.44 8.34 15.68
C ASN A 597 4.45 9.88 15.63
N ILE A 598 4.16 10.50 16.77
CA ILE A 598 4.23 11.94 17.02
C ILE A 598 5.10 12.14 18.26
N ASP A 599 6.15 12.94 18.14
CA ASP A 599 6.95 13.36 19.28
C ASP A 599 6.32 14.58 19.95
N THR A 600 6.41 14.69 21.28
CA THR A 600 5.92 15.87 22.00
C THR A 600 7.00 16.46 22.89
N LYS A 601 7.25 17.76 22.74
CA LYS A 601 8.26 18.49 23.49
C LYS A 601 7.69 19.78 24.06
N PHE A 602 7.84 19.95 25.37
CA PHE A 602 7.18 21.02 26.11
C PHE A 602 8.22 21.83 26.90
N GLY A 603 8.17 23.16 26.72
CA GLY A 603 8.97 24.13 27.45
C GLY A 603 8.43 24.40 28.85
N ALA A 604 8.85 25.51 29.43
CA ALA A 604 8.50 25.96 30.76
C ALA A 604 8.04 27.43 30.72
N SER A 605 8.12 28.13 31.84
CA SER A 605 7.79 29.57 31.92
C SER A 605 8.99 30.50 31.71
N GLY A 606 10.14 29.93 31.36
CA GLY A 606 11.39 30.64 31.10
C GLY A 606 11.80 30.52 29.64
N ALA A 607 12.91 31.16 29.25
CA ALA A 607 13.42 31.04 27.89
C ALA A 607 13.98 29.64 27.63
N ASP A 608 13.38 28.94 26.68
CA ASP A 608 13.72 27.56 26.31
C ASP A 608 14.38 27.48 24.94
N THR A 609 15.13 26.40 24.73
CA THR A 609 15.64 26.02 23.41
C THR A 609 15.30 24.56 23.18
N ILE A 610 14.42 24.31 22.22
CA ILE A 610 13.84 23.00 21.95
C ILE A 610 14.05 22.69 20.47
N ASP A 611 14.68 21.55 20.20
CA ASP A 611 14.88 21.02 18.86
C ASP A 611 14.03 19.75 18.68
N GLY A 612 13.32 19.68 17.56
CA GLY A 612 12.58 18.53 17.07
C GLY A 612 13.51 17.43 16.56
N GLY A 613 12.92 16.43 15.92
CA GLY A 613 13.51 15.18 15.49
C GLY A 613 13.42 15.00 13.97
N LYS A 614 13.18 13.75 13.57
CA LYS A 614 12.98 13.37 12.16
C LYS A 614 11.54 13.00 11.82
N ILE A 615 10.71 12.93 12.85
CA ILE A 615 9.30 12.58 12.75
C ILE A 615 8.52 13.81 13.20
N GLU A 616 7.23 13.82 12.87
CA GLU A 616 6.32 14.90 13.26
C GLU A 616 6.39 15.21 14.78
N ASP A 617 6.80 16.43 15.11
CA ASP A 617 6.88 16.94 16.47
C ASP A 617 5.74 17.92 16.79
N VAL A 618 5.26 17.86 18.03
CA VAL A 618 4.50 18.95 18.65
C VAL A 618 5.37 19.64 19.69
N ILE A 619 5.76 20.87 19.42
CA ILE A 619 6.62 21.68 20.27
C ILE A 619 5.87 22.88 20.83
N VAL A 620 5.79 23.01 22.16
CA VAL A 620 5.13 24.16 22.83
C VAL A 620 6.08 24.82 23.82
N GLY A 621 6.45 26.09 23.60
CA GLY A 621 7.36 26.88 24.45
C GLY A 621 6.71 27.42 25.74
N PHE A 622 5.38 27.58 25.74
CA PHE A 622 4.58 28.20 26.79
C PHE A 622 4.88 29.66 27.09
N GLY A 623 5.94 29.99 27.83
CA GLY A 623 6.24 31.37 28.15
C GLY A 623 7.71 31.56 28.38
N GLY A 624 8.28 32.66 27.89
CA GLY A 624 9.72 32.74 27.75
C GLY A 624 10.07 33.62 26.57
N ASN A 625 11.33 33.64 26.15
CA ASN A 625 11.66 34.06 24.79
C ASN A 625 12.31 32.82 24.18
N ASP A 626 11.52 32.03 23.49
CA ASP A 626 11.86 30.65 23.20
C ASP A 626 12.49 30.52 21.82
N ARG A 627 13.34 29.51 21.66
CA ARG A 627 13.89 29.10 20.37
C ARG A 627 13.42 27.69 20.08
N LEU A 628 12.47 27.55 19.17
CA LEU A 628 11.85 26.28 18.80
C LEU A 628 12.24 25.91 17.37
N ARG A 629 12.64 24.67 17.15
CA ARG A 629 13.05 24.17 15.84
C ARG A 629 12.38 22.83 15.56
N GLY A 630 11.71 22.68 14.43
CA GLY A 630 11.02 21.45 13.99
C GLY A 630 11.99 20.40 13.46
N ALA A 631 12.83 20.78 12.49
CA ALA A 631 13.79 19.92 11.79
C ALA A 631 13.14 19.17 10.61
N ASP A 632 13.05 17.83 10.63
CA ASP A 632 12.43 17.06 9.54
C ASP A 632 11.08 16.49 10.02
N GLY A 633 10.08 16.41 9.13
CA GLY A 633 8.71 16.03 9.49
C GLY A 633 7.72 17.21 9.48
N ASP A 634 6.41 16.91 9.40
CA ASP A 634 5.36 17.93 9.39
C ASP A 634 5.09 18.47 10.81
N ASP A 635 5.83 19.49 11.27
CA ASP A 635 5.84 19.85 12.69
C ASP A 635 4.77 20.87 13.11
N THR A 636 4.38 20.83 14.38
CA THR A 636 3.51 21.84 15.01
C THR A 636 4.26 22.59 16.13
N LEU A 637 4.61 23.86 15.89
CA LEU A 637 5.34 24.70 16.86
C LEU A 637 4.47 25.84 17.41
N SER A 638 4.47 26.01 18.73
CA SER A 638 3.77 27.08 19.44
C SER A 638 4.72 27.81 20.41
N GLY A 639 5.06 29.07 20.13
CA GLY A 639 5.95 29.89 20.97
C GLY A 639 5.33 30.19 22.33
N GLY A 640 4.09 30.67 22.34
CA GLY A 640 3.35 30.92 23.57
C GLY A 640 3.45 32.39 23.97
N LYS A 641 4.00 32.72 25.13
CA LYS A 641 4.13 34.10 25.62
C LYS A 641 5.58 34.56 25.59
N GLY A 642 5.85 35.59 24.81
CA GLY A 642 7.08 36.37 24.81
C GLY A 642 7.57 36.61 23.39
N ASN A 643 8.87 36.80 23.19
CA ASN A 643 9.41 37.06 21.85
C ASN A 643 10.15 35.82 21.37
N ASP A 644 9.47 35.01 20.58
CA ASP A 644 9.92 33.66 20.26
C ASP A 644 10.53 33.59 18.85
N ALA A 645 11.40 32.62 18.63
CA ALA A 645 12.02 32.31 17.35
C ALA A 645 11.71 30.87 16.97
N LEU A 646 10.79 30.69 16.02
CA LEU A 646 10.33 29.38 15.55
C LEU A 646 10.92 29.09 14.16
N TYR A 647 11.45 27.90 13.99
CA TYR A 647 12.04 27.38 12.75
C TYR A 647 11.34 26.07 12.42
N GLY A 648 10.56 26.03 11.35
CA GLY A 648 9.95 24.79 10.86
C GLY A 648 11.02 23.84 10.28
N ASP A 649 11.74 24.35 9.28
CA ASP A 649 12.83 23.69 8.54
C ASP A 649 12.38 22.86 7.32
N ALA A 650 12.38 21.53 7.33
CA ALA A 650 11.92 20.75 6.18
C ALA A 650 10.40 20.50 6.28
N ASP A 651 9.79 20.03 5.19
CA ASP A 651 8.39 19.58 5.18
C ASP A 651 7.33 20.64 5.56
N SER A 652 6.08 20.21 5.84
CA SER A 652 4.91 21.10 5.96
C SER A 652 4.59 21.45 7.40
N ASP A 653 5.21 22.52 7.89
CA ASP A 653 5.07 22.95 9.29
C ASP A 653 3.87 23.87 9.57
N THR A 654 3.31 23.73 10.78
CA THR A 654 2.40 24.69 11.40
C THR A 654 3.08 25.48 12.52
N LEU A 655 3.30 26.78 12.30
CA LEU A 655 3.95 27.67 13.27
C LEU A 655 2.98 28.71 13.87
N SER A 656 2.95 28.82 15.19
CA SER A 656 2.20 29.84 15.95
C SER A 656 3.12 30.57 16.93
N GLY A 657 3.40 31.85 16.69
CA GLY A 657 4.22 32.66 17.61
C GLY A 657 3.57 32.87 18.98
N GLY A 658 2.25 33.12 19.01
CA GLY A 658 1.54 33.41 20.24
C GLY A 658 1.55 34.90 20.60
N ILE A 659 1.69 35.23 21.87
CA ILE A 659 1.66 36.59 22.41
C ILE A 659 3.08 37.15 22.48
N GLY A 660 3.39 38.14 21.64
CA GLY A 660 4.59 38.97 21.73
C GLY A 660 5.21 39.25 20.36
N ASN A 661 6.52 39.51 20.29
CA ASN A 661 7.18 39.81 19.01
C ASN A 661 7.97 38.62 18.49
N ASP A 662 7.29 37.79 17.71
CA ASP A 662 7.86 36.54 17.25
C ASP A 662 8.53 36.65 15.89
N THR A 663 9.45 35.72 15.67
CA THR A 663 10.16 35.49 14.41
C THR A 663 9.87 34.07 13.96
N LEU A 664 9.14 33.92 12.85
CA LEU A 664 8.75 32.61 12.31
C LEU A 664 9.47 32.35 10.98
N TYR A 665 10.18 31.22 10.89
CA TYR A 665 10.84 30.73 9.68
C TYR A 665 10.18 29.41 9.28
N GLY A 666 9.34 29.42 8.26
CA GLY A 666 8.57 28.23 7.83
C GLY A 666 9.32 27.21 7.00
N GLY A 667 10.65 27.32 6.84
CA GLY A 667 11.39 26.26 6.16
C GLY A 667 11.24 26.19 4.62
N ALA A 668 11.58 25.03 4.06
CA ALA A 668 11.60 24.72 2.62
C ALA A 668 10.29 24.05 2.10
N GLY A 669 9.27 23.87 2.94
CA GLY A 669 7.94 23.41 2.53
C GLY A 669 6.89 24.54 2.53
N ASP A 670 6.10 24.63 1.47
CA ASP A 670 5.05 25.65 1.33
C ASP A 670 3.79 25.28 2.15
N GLY A 671 3.88 25.37 3.48
CA GLY A 671 2.83 24.93 4.42
C GLY A 671 2.36 25.92 5.50
N VAL A 672 2.77 27.19 5.50
CA VAL A 672 2.46 28.10 6.63
C VAL A 672 0.98 28.52 6.70
N SER A 673 0.13 27.79 7.43
CA SER A 673 -1.23 28.22 7.78
C SER A 673 -1.21 29.22 8.95
N ARG A 674 -1.15 30.51 8.63
CA ARG A 674 -1.19 31.60 9.63
C ARG A 674 -2.62 31.80 10.15
N ARG A 675 -2.97 31.27 11.33
CA ARG A 675 -4.25 31.59 11.98
C ARG A 675 -4.24 32.96 12.67
N HIS A 676 -4.38 34.03 11.87
CA HIS A 676 -5.01 35.27 12.34
C HIS A 676 -6.29 35.53 11.54
N ARG A 677 -7.43 35.53 12.23
CA ARG A 677 -8.75 35.85 11.66
C ARG A 677 -8.77 37.30 11.17
N TRP A 678 -8.73 37.52 9.84
CA TRP A 678 -8.99 38.83 9.23
C TRP A 678 -10.37 38.89 8.55
N LEU A 679 -11.11 39.95 8.86
CA LEU A 679 -12.38 40.32 8.21
C LEU A 679 -12.15 40.81 6.77
N SER A 680 -13.12 40.54 5.89
CA SER A 680 -13.11 40.71 4.41
C SER A 680 -12.77 42.12 3.87
N PRO A 681 -12.45 42.26 2.55
CA PRO A 681 -11.67 43.39 2.03
C PRO A 681 -12.50 44.64 1.69
N LYS A 682 -11.95 45.83 2.01
CA LYS A 682 -12.25 47.08 1.30
C LYS A 682 -10.96 47.74 0.79
N ARG A 683 -11.10 48.38 -0.37
CA ARG A 683 -10.07 48.79 -1.33
C ARG A 683 -9.03 49.78 -0.77
N CYS A 684 -7.84 49.70 -1.35
CA CYS A 684 -6.69 50.56 -1.16
C CYS A 684 -7.02 52.06 -1.07
N GLY A 685 -6.42 52.71 -0.07
CA GLY A 685 -6.26 54.16 -0.02
C GLY A 685 -7.15 54.88 0.99
N GLN A 686 -7.00 54.59 2.29
CA GLN A 686 -7.10 55.59 3.37
C GLN A 686 -6.12 55.22 4.49
N THR A 687 -5.49 56.23 5.08
CA THR A 687 -4.47 56.13 6.12
C THR A 687 -5.10 56.07 7.50
N GLU A 688 -4.86 54.99 8.25
CA GLU A 688 -4.89 55.00 9.71
C GLU A 688 -3.61 54.36 10.25
N THR A 689 -3.21 54.81 11.43
CA THR A 689 -1.95 54.52 12.12
C THR A 689 -1.79 53.03 12.42
N GLY A 690 -0.73 52.44 11.87
CA GLY A 690 -0.38 51.02 11.99
C GLY A 690 0.20 50.54 10.66
N VAL A 691 1.48 50.83 10.43
CA VAL A 691 2.12 50.60 9.13
C VAL A 691 2.40 49.11 8.91
N ALA A 692 1.78 48.52 7.90
CA ALA A 692 2.34 47.40 7.14
C ALA A 692 2.51 47.87 5.68
N VAL A 693 3.72 47.76 5.15
CA VAL A 693 4.04 48.11 3.76
C VAL A 693 3.88 46.87 2.89
N TRP A 694 3.10 46.99 1.81
CA TRP A 694 3.17 46.09 0.66
C TRP A 694 4.36 46.47 -0.23
N LEU A 695 5.19 45.50 -0.63
CA LEU A 695 6.05 45.66 -1.82
C LEU A 695 5.90 44.48 -2.79
N ASN A 696 5.61 44.85 -4.03
CA ASN A 696 5.54 44.07 -5.27
C ASN A 696 6.94 43.45 -5.61
N PRO A 697 7.06 42.34 -6.38
CA PRO A 697 8.25 41.51 -6.47
C PRO A 697 9.29 42.02 -7.49
N THR A 698 9.80 43.24 -7.30
CA THR A 698 11.03 43.70 -8.00
C THR A 698 12.16 44.10 -7.04
N CYS A 699 12.13 43.63 -5.79
CA CYS A 699 13.24 43.74 -4.85
C CYS A 699 13.48 42.38 -4.18
N ALA A 700 14.73 42.09 -3.82
CA ALA A 700 15.37 40.78 -3.85
C ALA A 700 15.39 39.96 -2.54
N GLY A 701 15.52 38.63 -2.69
CA GLY A 701 16.27 37.74 -1.77
C GLY A 701 15.49 37.08 -0.62
N PRO A 702 16.06 36.06 0.06
CA PRO A 702 15.38 35.24 1.06
C PRO A 702 15.05 36.10 2.29
N TYR A 703 13.78 36.13 2.71
CA TYR A 703 13.30 37.17 3.62
C TYR A 703 13.22 36.72 5.09
N LEU A 704 14.04 37.37 5.93
CA LEU A 704 13.83 37.55 7.38
C LEU A 704 12.61 38.44 7.63
N TYR A 705 11.72 38.06 8.55
CA TYR A 705 10.68 38.95 9.08
C TYR A 705 10.96 39.25 10.56
N ARG A 706 11.11 40.54 10.88
CA ARG A 706 11.30 41.03 12.26
C ARG A 706 10.08 41.86 12.66
N THR A 707 9.35 41.41 13.67
CA THR A 707 8.28 42.20 14.30
C THR A 707 8.88 42.95 15.49
N THR A 708 8.62 44.26 15.61
CA THR A 708 9.03 45.04 16.80
C THR A 708 7.89 45.92 17.28
N CYS A 709 7.34 45.60 18.46
CA CYS A 709 6.38 46.44 19.19
C CYS A 709 7.11 47.32 20.20
N SER A 710 6.94 48.64 20.10
CA SER A 710 7.39 49.59 21.11
C SER A 710 6.30 49.84 22.16
N ASN A 711 6.69 49.71 23.44
CA ASN A 711 5.87 49.86 24.66
C ASN A 711 4.75 50.92 24.62
N SER A 712 3.53 50.50 24.95
CA SER A 712 2.41 51.38 25.35
C SER A 712 1.99 51.07 26.81
N PRO A 713 1.60 52.06 27.63
CA PRO A 713 1.38 51.89 29.07
C PRO A 713 0.04 51.27 29.47
N GLU A 714 -0.82 50.92 28.52
CA GLU A 714 -2.14 50.34 28.79
C GLU A 714 -2.20 48.96 28.15
N GLY A 715 -2.23 47.92 28.99
CA GLY A 715 -2.10 46.50 28.61
C GLY A 715 -3.19 46.02 27.65
N GLY A 716 -2.96 46.25 26.36
CA GLY A 716 -3.76 45.75 25.25
C GLY A 716 -3.02 44.66 24.48
N VAL A 717 -3.76 43.58 24.21
CA VAL A 717 -3.39 42.41 23.39
C VAL A 717 -2.83 42.86 22.04
N CYS A 718 -1.63 42.37 21.69
CA CYS A 718 -1.10 42.34 20.33
C CYS A 718 -1.30 40.93 19.77
#